data_AF-A0A4V6IDK7-F1
#
_entry.id   AF-A0A4V6IDK7-F1
#
_cell.length_a   1.000
_cell.length_b   1.000
_cell.length_c   1.000
_cell.angle_alpha   90.00
_cell.angle_beta   90.00
_cell.angle_gamma   90.00
#
_symmetry.space_group_name_H-M   'P 1'
#
loop_
_entity.id
_entity.type
_entity.pdbx_description
1 polymer ?
#
loop_
_entity_poly.entity_id
_entity_poly.type
_entity_poly.pdbx_seq_one_letter_code
_entity_poly.pdbx_strand_id
1 'polypeptide(L)'
;MKKHYLFCVAAALYLYSADVYAHNLQEDIKKSVSNNSEKDSLENKIGEIEILNARRTVGKDWMKAPNSYWFDPSQAEDGLYIPVKKAYAMWVGYKYLGYSSIPSGVVTADVLWEDNHGLIKSGNNYALEVEGSGEDAKIKVLVNKSKEGNAVVVFRVNGEIFWSWHIWVTDNPTNGSSYKSFTQVKRQKSDGTVEVIPDAEWKWMDRNLGALSNSNTADDWNKSGGLLYQWGRKDPIPPLVYKGNDFYEVSGSVGRVRHRGARNFTNAINFDNLRRFVLLSNATLDNNIRLSVKNPLSLIYVNKDDNSGPAFYNNNTNLMLNWFGRSVGLSDDRLTELNLWSDNSRGRLETDYTTDAAAAPYKDKSGFDPCPNGWRLPSVLVANQASGSYIDDIRIDFSPFGVRTNLGKNTFETNGHHIIKPNDSGVPSFMTGFKVYPNIGFDLSNAGGYNMGAFPGTGQLAVNSQAGQYTDQHQVGLWTATMTRFYDTTPAVGARTLFMVPDQYQPDIPDPSNPNIKGRYWYKPLSVAKTSDANACRCIKDPLYLLNNYDFPTEFITSSNSFTEGLNNPNTYQVVKSTVATAIEIPVTKAFSAQSQLLNNPDVLNPSSFNDLRANVLWSTNTALISTVNIINPSPGSVSALSNSKIVVNIAPNQSGNAVITLHNGNIANPIYWSWHIWVTDTPVGTYNYTTEIPNPSAPNYINYVGKGDVLKTEFMDRNLGATDAFPIVADPLTPTAAEYAKIRASTGLHYQWGRKDPIPVFQHADTRASYNVFLGTVGSSGSVAYTTLTAATYNNLAGNYIVPYNTYTNSANANILATDKVNEKIAKVLSYSVKNPLVYMIPSSFAPYNSAVPNYTNGTDWLLNEPSTAPERWGRGGEKSPFDPCPEGWRIPDLTGVAIITNKDYGISPWYKKDKKVATSYSVITDYAGVRVRNTTTTTIGYMFNDPTYSVGNYPNSGSRGFRSVTANQTATGTFNVNNYQFPGVWTAALNSNYIGRPVNILFNAASTANQFIAFHDNNDPYFGMNCRCVKVKTNQNGFEEGPVPAIPVSPGISSVKAPNVFTEKEIETKVKENQIVLFPNPVKDVLYIKATEDKDYYYQIYNVSGQMIKSGKFENMKTDVSSLVQGAYLVRINNSESIVKIIKR
;
A
#
# COMPACT_ATOMS: atom_id res chain seq x y z
N MET A 1 -14.79 -50.15 -40.92
CA MET A 1 -16.06 -50.66 -40.33
C MET A 1 -15.85 -51.77 -39.27
N LYS A 2 -14.80 -51.71 -38.43
CA LYS A 2 -14.64 -52.54 -37.20
C LYS A 2 -13.85 -51.69 -36.18
N LYS A 3 -14.55 -50.92 -35.35
CA LYS A 3 -14.02 -50.24 -34.14
C LYS A 3 -15.13 -49.75 -33.21
N HIS A 4 -16.36 -49.57 -33.70
CA HIS A 4 -17.53 -49.27 -32.86
C HIS A 4 -18.14 -50.50 -32.14
N TYR A 5 -17.95 -51.73 -32.65
CA TYR A 5 -18.55 -52.91 -32.01
C TYR A 5 -17.79 -53.43 -30.77
N LEU A 6 -16.49 -53.11 -30.59
CA LEU A 6 -15.74 -53.53 -29.40
C LEU A 6 -16.01 -52.63 -28.18
N PHE A 7 -16.32 -51.35 -28.38
CA PHE A 7 -16.59 -50.41 -27.28
C PHE A 7 -17.97 -50.65 -26.64
N CYS A 8 -18.97 -51.04 -27.43
CA CYS A 8 -20.30 -51.37 -26.91
C CYS A 8 -20.34 -52.68 -26.12
N VAL A 9 -19.50 -53.67 -26.47
CA VAL A 9 -19.47 -54.97 -25.77
C VAL A 9 -18.70 -54.87 -24.45
N ALA A 10 -17.63 -54.07 -24.37
CA ALA A 10 -16.91 -53.82 -23.12
C ALA A 10 -17.72 -52.98 -22.12
N ALA A 11 -18.49 -51.99 -22.60
CA ALA A 11 -19.40 -51.21 -21.76
C ALA A 11 -20.59 -52.04 -21.24
N ALA A 12 -21.14 -52.94 -22.07
CA ALA A 12 -22.23 -53.83 -21.67
C ALA A 12 -21.78 -54.91 -20.66
N LEU A 13 -20.56 -55.45 -20.78
CA LEU A 13 -20.00 -56.41 -19.82
C LEU A 13 -19.66 -55.76 -18.46
N TYR A 14 -19.26 -54.48 -18.44
CA TYR A 14 -19.03 -53.74 -17.21
C TYR A 14 -20.34 -53.43 -16.48
N LEU A 15 -21.39 -53.03 -17.22
CA LEU A 15 -22.73 -52.77 -16.67
C LEU A 15 -23.38 -54.05 -16.12
N TYR A 16 -23.23 -55.20 -16.78
CA TYR A 16 -23.77 -56.47 -16.30
C TYR A 16 -23.04 -57.00 -15.05
N SER A 17 -21.73 -56.74 -14.91
CA SER A 17 -20.96 -57.12 -13.71
C SER A 17 -21.27 -56.23 -12.48
N ALA A 18 -21.65 -54.97 -12.72
CA ALA A 18 -22.02 -54.02 -11.68
C ALA A 18 -23.42 -54.29 -11.11
N ASP A 19 -24.38 -54.68 -11.97
CA ASP A 19 -25.75 -55.03 -11.54
C ASP A 19 -25.78 -56.34 -10.74
N VAL A 20 -24.95 -57.33 -11.08
CA VAL A 20 -24.82 -58.58 -10.29
C VAL A 20 -24.17 -58.33 -8.93
N TYR A 21 -23.22 -57.39 -8.82
CA TYR A 21 -22.61 -57.01 -7.54
C TYR A 21 -23.56 -56.19 -6.65
N ALA A 22 -24.36 -55.30 -7.26
CA ALA A 22 -25.39 -54.54 -6.56
C ALA A 22 -26.54 -55.42 -6.06
N HIS A 23 -26.96 -56.42 -6.83
CA HIS A 23 -28.05 -57.33 -6.45
C HIS A 23 -27.63 -58.32 -5.34
N ASN A 24 -26.37 -58.78 -5.35
CA ASN A 24 -25.84 -59.66 -4.28
C ASN A 24 -25.65 -58.89 -2.95
N LEU A 25 -25.23 -57.62 -3.01
CA LEU A 25 -25.12 -56.77 -1.81
C LEU A 25 -26.50 -56.44 -1.21
N GLN A 26 -27.54 -56.33 -2.05
CA GLN A 26 -28.92 -56.11 -1.61
C GLN A 26 -29.56 -57.34 -0.95
N GLU A 27 -29.17 -58.56 -1.36
CA GLU A 27 -29.58 -59.80 -0.68
C GLU A 27 -28.84 -60.02 0.65
N ASP A 28 -27.56 -59.66 0.75
CA ASP A 28 -26.80 -59.75 1.99
C ASP A 28 -27.30 -58.75 3.05
N ILE A 29 -27.75 -57.55 2.63
CA ILE A 29 -28.39 -56.57 3.51
C ILE A 29 -29.79 -57.03 3.96
N LYS A 30 -30.52 -57.81 3.14
CA LYS A 30 -31.80 -58.41 3.55
C LYS A 30 -31.62 -59.53 4.58
N LYS A 31 -30.48 -60.23 4.60
CA LYS A 31 -30.19 -61.28 5.58
C LYS A 31 -29.74 -60.77 6.96
N SER A 32 -29.27 -59.53 7.08
CA SER A 32 -28.89 -58.94 8.38
C SER A 32 -30.07 -58.34 9.17
N VAL A 33 -31.29 -58.40 8.62
CA VAL A 33 -32.52 -57.91 9.29
C VAL A 33 -33.07 -59.00 10.21
N SER A 34 -32.44 -59.19 11.37
CA SER A 34 -33.06 -59.95 12.47
C SER A 34 -32.79 -59.42 13.88
N ASN A 35 -32.12 -58.27 14.05
CA ASN A 35 -32.00 -57.63 15.37
C ASN A 35 -32.25 -56.11 15.31
N ASN A 36 -33.30 -55.67 16.02
CA ASN A 36 -33.76 -54.29 16.09
C ASN A 36 -32.88 -53.44 17.04
N SER A 37 -31.96 -52.63 16.51
CA SER A 37 -31.47 -51.41 17.19
C SER A 37 -30.79 -50.33 16.33
N GLU A 38 -30.66 -50.47 15.00
CA GLU A 38 -29.96 -49.48 14.14
C GLU A 38 -30.79 -49.02 12.93
N LYS A 39 -31.86 -48.22 13.14
CA LYS A 39 -32.62 -47.60 12.03
C LYS A 39 -32.16 -46.18 11.68
N ASP A 40 -31.75 -45.36 12.65
CA ASP A 40 -31.38 -43.95 12.44
C ASP A 40 -29.98 -43.73 11.82
N SER A 41 -29.07 -44.70 11.96
CA SER A 41 -27.69 -44.59 11.44
C SER A 41 -27.56 -45.02 9.98
N LEU A 42 -28.50 -45.83 9.47
CA LEU A 42 -28.50 -46.31 8.09
C LEU A 42 -29.20 -45.35 7.13
N GLU A 43 -30.29 -44.69 7.53
CA GLU A 43 -30.97 -43.69 6.68
C GLU A 43 -30.06 -42.48 6.40
N ASN A 44 -29.26 -42.05 7.37
CA ASN A 44 -28.23 -41.01 7.18
C ASN A 44 -27.08 -41.45 6.24
N LYS A 45 -26.68 -42.72 6.30
CA LYS A 45 -25.64 -43.27 5.40
C LYS A 45 -26.17 -43.48 3.98
N ILE A 46 -27.43 -43.85 3.80
CA ILE A 46 -28.08 -44.01 2.49
C ILE A 46 -28.26 -42.64 1.83
N GLY A 47 -28.64 -41.60 2.59
CA GLY A 47 -28.65 -40.22 2.12
C GLY A 47 -27.26 -39.70 1.72
N GLU A 48 -26.21 -40.02 2.49
CA GLU A 48 -24.82 -39.71 2.10
C GLU A 48 -24.38 -40.43 0.82
N ILE A 49 -24.77 -41.70 0.63
CA ILE A 49 -24.44 -42.50 -0.55
C ILE A 49 -25.21 -42.04 -1.79
N GLU A 50 -26.49 -41.66 -1.67
CA GLU A 50 -27.28 -41.08 -2.76
C GLU A 50 -26.77 -39.70 -3.16
N ILE A 51 -26.31 -38.87 -2.22
CA ILE A 51 -25.63 -37.60 -2.50
C ILE A 51 -24.25 -37.85 -3.14
N LEU A 52 -23.50 -38.85 -2.69
CA LEU A 52 -22.22 -39.26 -3.30
C LEU A 52 -22.40 -39.84 -4.71
N ASN A 53 -23.51 -40.53 -4.97
CA ASN A 53 -23.84 -41.06 -6.29
C ASN A 53 -24.43 -39.99 -7.22
N ALA A 54 -25.18 -39.00 -6.70
CA ALA A 54 -25.59 -37.81 -7.45
C ALA A 54 -24.40 -36.90 -7.80
N ARG A 55 -23.31 -36.93 -7.01
CA ARG A 55 -22.03 -36.29 -7.33
C ARG A 55 -21.24 -36.99 -8.45
N ARG A 56 -21.63 -38.21 -8.87
CA ARG A 56 -20.96 -38.94 -9.96
C ARG A 56 -21.48 -38.56 -11.36
N THR A 57 -22.48 -37.68 -11.47
CA THR A 57 -22.83 -36.99 -12.73
C THR A 57 -22.03 -35.69 -12.90
N VAL A 58 -20.81 -35.81 -13.44
CA VAL A 58 -19.95 -34.81 -14.12
C VAL A 58 -20.23 -33.32 -13.84
N GLY A 59 -19.97 -32.83 -12.61
CA GLY A 59 -19.98 -31.39 -12.27
C GLY A 59 -18.90 -31.04 -11.24
N LYS A 60 -18.42 -29.79 -11.25
CA LYS A 60 -17.44 -29.27 -10.26
C LYS A 60 -18.12 -29.06 -8.89
N ASP A 61 -17.39 -29.29 -7.79
CA ASP A 61 -17.89 -29.01 -6.43
C ASP A 61 -17.88 -27.51 -6.12
N TRP A 62 -19.03 -26.86 -6.29
CA TRP A 62 -19.20 -25.42 -6.10
C TRP A 62 -18.99 -24.93 -4.66
N MET A 63 -18.98 -25.81 -3.66
CA MET A 63 -18.59 -25.42 -2.30
C MET A 63 -17.13 -25.00 -2.22
N LYS A 64 -16.28 -25.51 -3.13
CA LYS A 64 -14.84 -25.20 -3.23
C LYS A 64 -14.51 -23.99 -4.09
N ALA A 65 -15.52 -23.34 -4.70
CA ALA A 65 -15.33 -22.09 -5.42
C ALA A 65 -14.66 -21.03 -4.51
N PRO A 66 -13.96 -20.02 -5.06
CA PRO A 66 -13.18 -19.08 -4.25
C PRO A 66 -14.05 -18.18 -3.34
N ASN A 67 -13.45 -17.72 -2.24
CA ASN A 67 -14.02 -16.67 -1.37
C ASN A 67 -13.44 -15.28 -1.65
N SER A 68 -12.30 -15.24 -2.35
CA SER A 68 -11.66 -14.00 -2.78
C SER A 68 -11.40 -14.00 -4.27
N TYR A 69 -11.49 -12.83 -4.87
CA TYR A 69 -11.10 -12.56 -6.26
C TYR A 69 -10.07 -11.45 -6.24
N TRP A 70 -9.02 -11.57 -7.05
CA TRP A 70 -8.09 -10.47 -7.28
C TRP A 70 -8.25 -9.92 -8.69
N PHE A 71 -7.94 -8.65 -8.86
CA PHE A 71 -8.07 -7.94 -10.13
C PHE A 71 -6.86 -7.01 -10.31
N ASP A 72 -6.13 -7.18 -11.40
CA ASP A 72 -5.00 -6.32 -11.75
C ASP A 72 -5.50 -5.08 -12.48
N PRO A 73 -5.34 -3.86 -11.93
CA PRO A 73 -5.80 -2.65 -12.61
C PRO A 73 -5.09 -2.37 -13.95
N SER A 74 -3.94 -3.00 -14.21
CA SER A 74 -3.19 -2.87 -15.46
C SER A 74 -3.71 -3.76 -16.60
N GLN A 75 -4.54 -4.77 -16.30
CA GLN A 75 -5.08 -5.68 -17.31
C GLN A 75 -6.08 -4.96 -18.24
N ALA A 76 -6.47 -5.59 -19.36
CA ALA A 76 -7.31 -4.93 -20.37
C ALA A 76 -8.77 -4.74 -19.90
N GLU A 77 -9.25 -5.67 -19.09
CA GLU A 77 -10.61 -5.76 -18.58
C GLU A 77 -10.92 -4.67 -17.54
N ASP A 78 -12.20 -4.47 -17.25
CA ASP A 78 -12.71 -3.39 -16.38
C ASP A 78 -13.36 -3.89 -15.09
N GLY A 79 -13.50 -5.20 -14.94
CA GLY A 79 -14.13 -5.81 -13.78
C GLY A 79 -14.18 -7.32 -13.89
N LEU A 80 -14.96 -7.92 -12.99
CA LEU A 80 -15.16 -9.37 -12.91
C LEU A 80 -16.59 -9.74 -12.55
N TYR A 81 -16.96 -10.98 -12.84
CA TYR A 81 -18.20 -11.61 -12.39
C TYR A 81 -17.96 -12.51 -11.17
N ILE A 82 -18.90 -12.48 -10.24
CA ILE A 82 -18.95 -13.39 -9.09
C ILE A 82 -20.17 -14.29 -9.21
N PRO A 83 -20.00 -15.61 -9.46
CA PRO A 83 -21.13 -16.54 -9.48
C PRO A 83 -21.76 -16.70 -8.09
N VAL A 84 -23.07 -16.50 -7.99
CA VAL A 84 -23.79 -16.69 -6.71
C VAL A 84 -24.01 -18.17 -6.40
N LYS A 85 -23.78 -19.06 -7.38
CA LYS A 85 -23.89 -20.52 -7.26
C LYS A 85 -23.17 -21.09 -6.04
N LYS A 86 -22.03 -20.49 -5.66
CA LYS A 86 -21.32 -20.86 -4.42
C LYS A 86 -22.21 -20.72 -3.19
N ALA A 87 -22.95 -19.61 -3.05
CA ALA A 87 -23.82 -19.38 -1.91
C ALA A 87 -24.87 -20.47 -1.81
N TYR A 88 -25.58 -20.76 -2.90
CA TYR A 88 -26.57 -21.83 -2.96
C TYR A 88 -25.97 -23.19 -2.59
N ALA A 89 -24.83 -23.56 -3.18
CA ALA A 89 -24.15 -24.82 -2.90
C ALA A 89 -23.74 -24.94 -1.42
N MET A 90 -23.27 -23.86 -0.79
CA MET A 90 -22.91 -23.86 0.63
C MET A 90 -24.13 -24.06 1.53
N TRP A 91 -25.22 -23.33 1.31
CA TRP A 91 -26.42 -23.42 2.16
C TRP A 91 -27.14 -24.76 2.03
N VAL A 92 -27.18 -25.33 0.82
CA VAL A 92 -27.78 -26.65 0.57
C VAL A 92 -26.86 -27.78 1.02
N GLY A 93 -25.54 -27.65 0.86
CA GLY A 93 -24.60 -28.76 0.97
C GLY A 93 -23.73 -28.80 2.24
N TYR A 94 -23.67 -27.72 3.02
CA TYR A 94 -22.79 -27.64 4.19
C TYR A 94 -23.54 -27.85 5.51
N LYS A 95 -23.16 -28.89 6.25
CA LYS A 95 -23.84 -29.35 7.48
C LYS A 95 -24.13 -28.26 8.51
N TYR A 96 -23.19 -27.34 8.74
CA TYR A 96 -23.33 -26.32 9.77
C TYR A 96 -24.13 -25.08 9.33
N LEU A 97 -24.62 -25.07 8.07
CA LEU A 97 -25.60 -24.10 7.58
C LEU A 97 -27.04 -24.65 7.62
N GLY A 98 -27.23 -25.88 8.10
CA GLY A 98 -28.54 -26.49 8.32
C GLY A 98 -29.17 -27.16 7.09
N TYR A 99 -28.41 -27.33 5.99
CA TYR A 99 -28.88 -27.94 4.74
C TYR A 99 -30.17 -27.31 4.18
N SER A 100 -30.38 -26.01 4.45
CA SER A 100 -31.55 -25.28 3.99
C SER A 100 -31.26 -24.64 2.64
N SER A 101 -32.19 -24.77 1.69
CA SER A 101 -32.14 -23.95 0.47
C SER A 101 -32.23 -22.46 0.84
N ILE A 102 -31.54 -21.62 0.07
CA ILE A 102 -31.75 -20.17 0.15
C ILE A 102 -33.20 -19.90 -0.25
N PRO A 103 -33.97 -19.14 0.56
CA PRO A 103 -35.39 -18.91 0.28
C PRO A 103 -35.58 -18.13 -1.03
N SER A 104 -36.76 -18.27 -1.64
CA SER A 104 -37.17 -17.37 -2.71
C SER A 104 -37.39 -15.95 -2.16
N GLY A 105 -37.04 -14.93 -2.93
CA GLY A 105 -37.18 -13.55 -2.49
C GLY A 105 -36.52 -12.55 -3.42
N VAL A 106 -36.51 -11.29 -3.00
CA VAL A 106 -35.83 -10.21 -3.73
C VAL A 106 -34.33 -10.39 -3.56
N VAL A 107 -33.66 -10.68 -4.67
CA VAL A 107 -32.21 -10.84 -4.76
C VAL A 107 -31.56 -9.48 -4.99
N THR A 108 -30.56 -9.13 -4.17
CA THR A 108 -29.73 -7.94 -4.37
C THR A 108 -28.26 -8.23 -4.07
N ALA A 109 -27.38 -7.37 -4.58
CA ALA A 109 -25.97 -7.34 -4.21
C ALA A 109 -25.51 -5.90 -3.98
N ASP A 110 -24.56 -5.73 -3.07
CA ASP A 110 -23.99 -4.43 -2.73
C ASP A 110 -22.55 -4.56 -2.23
N VAL A 111 -21.81 -3.45 -2.32
CA VAL A 111 -20.50 -3.31 -1.65
C VAL A 111 -20.77 -3.05 -0.17
N LEU A 112 -20.54 -4.07 0.67
CA LEU A 112 -20.69 -3.95 2.11
C LEU A 112 -19.72 -2.91 2.66
N TRP A 113 -18.46 -3.02 2.24
CA TRP A 113 -17.41 -2.06 2.55
C TRP A 113 -16.30 -2.10 1.50
N GLU A 114 -15.64 -0.96 1.29
CA GLU A 114 -14.41 -0.78 0.51
C GLU A 114 -13.46 0.17 1.29
N ASP A 115 -12.15 -0.05 1.23
CA ASP A 115 -11.12 0.75 1.94
C ASP A 115 -10.62 1.98 1.17
N ASN A 116 -10.97 2.07 -0.11
CA ASN A 116 -10.72 3.21 -0.98
C ASN A 116 -12.07 3.63 -1.59
N HIS A 117 -12.55 4.82 -1.24
CA HIS A 117 -13.90 5.27 -1.66
C HIS A 117 -14.06 5.23 -3.18
N GLY A 118 -15.06 4.51 -3.69
CA GLY A 118 -15.29 4.31 -5.11
C GLY A 118 -14.28 3.40 -5.80
N LEU A 119 -13.66 2.46 -5.07
CA LEU A 119 -12.86 1.37 -5.64
C LEU A 119 -13.71 0.52 -6.57
N ILE A 120 -14.91 0.16 -6.10
CA ILE A 120 -15.91 -0.53 -6.91
C ILE A 120 -16.91 0.49 -7.46
N LYS A 121 -17.10 0.49 -8.78
CA LYS A 121 -18.05 1.35 -9.48
C LYS A 121 -19.48 0.86 -9.20
N SER A 122 -20.05 1.34 -8.10
CA SER A 122 -21.38 0.98 -7.60
C SER A 122 -22.43 2.06 -7.89
N GLY A 123 -23.70 1.68 -7.86
CA GLY A 123 -24.83 2.60 -7.97
C GLY A 123 -25.14 3.34 -6.65
N ASN A 124 -26.36 3.84 -6.55
CA ASN A 124 -26.89 4.43 -5.31
C ASN A 124 -26.88 3.38 -4.18
N ASN A 125 -26.61 3.82 -2.95
CA ASN A 125 -26.50 2.94 -1.77
C ASN A 125 -25.54 1.75 -1.96
N TYR A 126 -24.51 1.92 -2.80
CA TYR A 126 -23.52 0.89 -3.09
C TYR A 126 -24.07 -0.37 -3.79
N ALA A 127 -25.25 -0.28 -4.41
CA ALA A 127 -25.86 -1.40 -5.13
C ALA A 127 -25.03 -1.84 -6.36
N LEU A 128 -25.05 -3.15 -6.62
CA LEU A 128 -24.41 -3.79 -7.77
C LEU A 128 -25.46 -4.53 -8.62
N GLU A 129 -25.16 -4.65 -9.91
CA GLU A 129 -26.00 -5.39 -10.85
C GLU A 129 -25.86 -6.91 -10.62
N VAL A 130 -26.99 -7.61 -10.64
CA VAL A 130 -27.06 -9.07 -10.62
C VAL A 130 -27.63 -9.53 -11.95
N GLU A 131 -26.81 -10.20 -12.76
CA GLU A 131 -27.17 -10.70 -14.08
C GLU A 131 -27.63 -12.17 -13.99
N GLY A 132 -28.72 -12.52 -14.66
CA GLY A 132 -29.33 -13.85 -14.60
C GLY A 132 -30.32 -14.03 -13.44
N SER A 133 -30.66 -15.27 -13.12
CA SER A 133 -31.63 -15.62 -12.08
C SER A 133 -31.28 -16.92 -11.35
N GLY A 134 -31.78 -17.09 -10.13
CA GLY A 134 -31.56 -18.28 -9.32
C GLY A 134 -30.08 -18.53 -8.99
N GLU A 135 -29.67 -19.80 -8.96
CA GLU A 135 -28.30 -20.20 -8.64
C GLU A 135 -27.28 -19.89 -9.75
N ASP A 136 -27.73 -19.66 -10.98
CA ASP A 136 -26.87 -19.37 -12.12
C ASP A 136 -26.60 -17.86 -12.30
N ALA A 137 -27.16 -17.02 -11.42
CA ALA A 137 -26.92 -15.58 -11.45
C ALA A 137 -25.47 -15.21 -11.10
N LYS A 138 -25.02 -14.05 -11.57
CA LYS A 138 -23.68 -13.50 -11.33
C LYS A 138 -23.78 -12.06 -10.88
N ILE A 139 -22.97 -11.67 -9.90
CA ILE A 139 -22.82 -10.28 -9.50
C ILE A 139 -21.77 -9.65 -10.41
N LYS A 140 -22.11 -8.51 -11.02
CA LYS A 140 -21.20 -7.74 -11.87
C LYS A 140 -20.43 -6.72 -11.04
N VAL A 141 -19.10 -6.83 -11.04
CA VAL A 141 -18.22 -5.98 -10.22
C VAL A 141 -17.27 -5.22 -11.14
N LEU A 142 -17.59 -3.97 -11.44
CA LEU A 142 -16.72 -3.05 -12.19
C LEU A 142 -15.75 -2.32 -11.24
N VAL A 143 -14.50 -2.22 -11.64
CA VAL A 143 -13.40 -1.65 -10.84
C VAL A 143 -13.00 -0.28 -11.38
N ASN A 144 -12.66 0.65 -10.48
CA ASN A 144 -11.94 1.86 -10.86
C ASN A 144 -10.44 1.56 -10.97
N LYS A 145 -9.95 1.41 -12.20
CA LYS A 145 -8.55 1.03 -12.51
C LYS A 145 -7.50 2.08 -12.12
N SER A 146 -7.91 3.28 -11.69
CA SER A 146 -7.00 4.28 -11.11
C SER A 146 -6.78 4.10 -9.61
N LYS A 147 -7.35 3.05 -9.03
CA LYS A 147 -7.35 2.78 -7.59
C LYS A 147 -7.01 1.31 -7.33
N GLU A 148 -6.29 1.11 -6.25
CA GLU A 148 -6.07 -0.18 -5.62
C GLU A 148 -6.67 -0.19 -4.23
N GLY A 149 -6.93 -1.40 -3.71
CA GLY A 149 -7.58 -1.57 -2.41
C GLY A 149 -8.34 -2.88 -2.29
N ASN A 150 -9.17 -2.92 -1.26
CA ASN A 150 -9.99 -4.07 -0.90
C ASN A 150 -11.47 -3.68 -0.77
N ALA A 151 -12.33 -4.61 -1.15
CA ALA A 151 -13.76 -4.52 -0.91
C ALA A 151 -14.35 -5.86 -0.47
N VAL A 152 -15.50 -5.83 0.19
CA VAL A 152 -16.35 -7.00 0.42
C VAL A 152 -17.70 -6.77 -0.24
N VAL A 153 -18.06 -7.69 -1.13
CA VAL A 153 -19.36 -7.72 -1.82
C VAL A 153 -20.25 -8.75 -1.14
N VAL A 154 -21.51 -8.40 -0.90
CA VAL A 154 -22.51 -9.30 -0.29
C VAL A 154 -23.60 -9.67 -1.27
N PHE A 155 -24.09 -10.90 -1.15
CA PHE A 155 -25.30 -11.40 -1.81
C PHE A 155 -26.43 -11.47 -0.78
N ARG A 156 -27.58 -10.89 -1.12
CA ARG A 156 -28.74 -10.80 -0.22
C ARG A 156 -29.98 -11.41 -0.84
N VAL A 157 -30.82 -11.95 0.04
CA VAL A 157 -32.21 -12.29 -0.27
C VAL A 157 -33.11 -11.68 0.80
N ASN A 158 -34.10 -10.90 0.39
CA ASN A 158 -35.00 -10.16 1.28
C ASN A 158 -34.26 -9.29 2.31
N GLY A 159 -33.11 -8.71 1.90
CA GLY A 159 -32.27 -7.84 2.74
C GLY A 159 -31.27 -8.56 3.64
N GLU A 160 -31.39 -9.87 3.84
CA GLU A 160 -30.47 -10.67 4.65
C GLU A 160 -29.27 -11.17 3.85
N ILE A 161 -28.06 -11.16 4.44
CA ILE A 161 -26.84 -11.63 3.79
C ILE A 161 -26.77 -13.16 3.83
N PHE A 162 -26.62 -13.78 2.66
CA PHE A 162 -26.44 -15.22 2.52
C PHE A 162 -25.00 -15.60 2.17
N TRP A 163 -24.22 -14.71 1.55
CA TRP A 163 -22.80 -14.93 1.35
C TRP A 163 -22.07 -13.62 1.06
N SER A 164 -20.75 -13.65 1.15
CA SER A 164 -19.88 -12.52 0.83
C SER A 164 -18.56 -12.98 0.24
N TRP A 165 -17.96 -12.11 -0.56
CA TRP A 165 -16.67 -12.33 -1.21
C TRP A 165 -15.77 -11.12 -1.03
N HIS A 166 -14.48 -11.37 -0.88
CA HIS A 166 -13.45 -10.34 -0.84
C HIS A 166 -12.92 -10.05 -2.24
N ILE A 167 -12.89 -8.79 -2.62
CA ILE A 167 -12.34 -8.29 -3.88
C ILE A 167 -11.04 -7.56 -3.56
N TRP A 168 -9.95 -8.01 -4.16
CA TRP A 168 -8.60 -7.51 -3.94
C TRP A 168 -8.05 -6.90 -5.24
N VAL A 169 -8.06 -5.58 -5.32
CA VAL A 169 -7.56 -4.86 -6.50
C VAL A 169 -6.10 -4.51 -6.26
N THR A 170 -5.20 -5.17 -6.97
CA THR A 170 -3.73 -5.10 -6.80
C THR A 170 -3.03 -5.63 -8.05
N ASP A 171 -1.79 -5.21 -8.28
CA ASP A 171 -0.85 -5.89 -9.18
C ASP A 171 -0.69 -7.39 -8.88
N ASN A 172 -0.23 -8.15 -9.87
CA ASN A 172 -0.18 -9.61 -9.83
C ASN A 172 0.52 -10.21 -8.58
N PRO A 173 -0.22 -10.84 -7.64
CA PRO A 173 0.33 -11.35 -6.38
C PRO A 173 0.93 -12.76 -6.48
N THR A 174 1.00 -13.35 -7.68
CA THR A 174 1.33 -14.78 -7.87
C THR A 174 2.83 -15.08 -7.92
N ASN A 175 3.69 -14.06 -7.86
CA ASN A 175 5.13 -14.21 -8.09
C ASN A 175 5.97 -14.40 -6.80
N GLY A 176 5.47 -15.19 -5.85
CA GLY A 176 6.16 -15.42 -4.58
C GLY A 176 7.24 -16.50 -4.64
N SER A 177 7.79 -16.80 -3.46
CA SER A 177 8.81 -17.83 -3.25
C SER A 177 8.33 -19.25 -3.62
N SER A 178 9.25 -20.15 -3.98
CA SER A 178 9.01 -21.60 -4.11
C SER A 178 9.51 -22.41 -2.89
N TYR A 179 9.80 -21.74 -1.77
CA TYR A 179 10.39 -22.37 -0.59
C TYR A 179 9.44 -23.37 0.08
N LYS A 180 10.01 -24.53 0.41
CA LYS A 180 9.46 -25.56 1.29
C LYS A 180 10.43 -25.74 2.47
N SER A 181 9.89 -25.63 3.68
CA SER A 181 10.57 -25.93 4.94
C SER A 181 10.88 -27.42 5.06
N PHE A 182 9.87 -28.26 4.86
CA PHE A 182 10.01 -29.70 4.69
C PHE A 182 10.01 -30.06 3.21
N THR A 183 11.05 -30.68 2.67
CA THR A 183 11.16 -30.89 1.21
C THR A 183 10.20 -31.96 0.68
N GLN A 184 9.80 -32.90 1.53
CA GLN A 184 8.96 -34.07 1.19
C GLN A 184 7.47 -33.84 1.42
N VAL A 185 6.96 -32.61 1.25
CA VAL A 185 5.52 -32.33 1.34
C VAL A 185 4.76 -33.18 0.31
N LYS A 186 3.69 -33.85 0.76
CA LYS A 186 2.86 -34.73 -0.06
C LYS A 186 1.48 -34.14 -0.33
N ARG A 187 0.80 -34.64 -1.37
CA ARG A 187 -0.64 -34.43 -1.63
C ARG A 187 -1.36 -35.76 -1.79
N GLN A 188 -2.67 -35.77 -1.52
CA GLN A 188 -3.56 -36.91 -1.73
C GLN A 188 -4.61 -36.57 -2.80
N LYS A 189 -4.59 -37.29 -3.92
CA LYS A 189 -5.55 -37.14 -5.03
C LYS A 189 -6.92 -37.72 -4.67
N SER A 190 -7.93 -37.38 -5.47
CA SER A 190 -9.31 -37.88 -5.33
C SER A 190 -9.42 -39.41 -5.45
N ASP A 191 -8.50 -40.06 -6.17
CA ASP A 191 -8.39 -41.52 -6.28
C ASP A 191 -7.69 -42.19 -5.07
N GLY A 192 -7.22 -41.40 -4.10
CA GLY A 192 -6.52 -41.87 -2.91
C GLY A 192 -4.99 -41.93 -3.04
N THR A 193 -4.43 -41.69 -4.23
CA THR A 193 -2.98 -41.70 -4.46
C THR A 193 -2.29 -40.62 -3.64
N VAL A 194 -1.25 -40.99 -2.91
CA VAL A 194 -0.38 -40.07 -2.15
C VAL A 194 0.97 -39.95 -2.85
N GLU A 195 1.37 -38.73 -3.18
CA GLU A 195 2.64 -38.45 -3.86
C GLU A 195 3.30 -37.19 -3.31
N VAL A 196 4.62 -37.08 -3.46
CA VAL A 196 5.37 -35.84 -3.17
C VAL A 196 4.97 -34.77 -4.19
N ILE A 197 4.74 -33.55 -3.72
CA ILE A 197 4.41 -32.42 -4.59
C ILE A 197 5.67 -32.00 -5.34
N PRO A 198 5.68 -32.01 -6.69
CA PRO A 198 6.82 -31.55 -7.47
C PRO A 198 7.15 -30.07 -7.19
N ASP A 199 8.44 -29.72 -7.15
CA ASP A 199 8.88 -28.35 -6.83
C ASP A 199 8.30 -27.30 -7.78
N ALA A 200 8.13 -27.64 -9.06
CA ALA A 200 7.51 -26.75 -10.06
C ALA A 200 6.03 -26.45 -9.81
N GLU A 201 5.36 -27.26 -8.97
CA GLU A 201 3.95 -27.10 -8.62
C GLU A 201 3.75 -26.35 -7.30
N TRP A 202 4.82 -26.10 -6.53
CA TRP A 202 4.77 -25.39 -5.27
C TRP A 202 5.16 -23.91 -5.43
N LYS A 203 4.31 -23.01 -4.95
CA LYS A 203 4.58 -21.57 -4.96
C LYS A 203 3.79 -20.85 -3.87
N TRP A 204 4.37 -19.77 -3.34
CA TRP A 204 3.71 -18.83 -2.44
C TRP A 204 3.16 -17.65 -3.25
N MET A 205 2.12 -17.00 -2.72
CA MET A 205 1.87 -15.61 -3.09
C MET A 205 3.04 -14.75 -2.60
N ASP A 206 3.36 -13.68 -3.33
CA ASP A 206 4.46 -12.78 -2.96
C ASP A 206 4.16 -11.91 -1.74
N ARG A 207 2.87 -11.78 -1.37
CA ARG A 207 2.37 -10.96 -0.27
C ARG A 207 1.20 -11.59 0.47
N ASN A 208 0.78 -10.95 1.55
CA ASN A 208 -0.38 -11.37 2.33
C ASN A 208 -1.70 -11.03 1.60
N LEU A 209 -2.76 -11.78 1.89
CA LEU A 209 -4.08 -11.57 1.29
C LEU A 209 -4.60 -10.16 1.64
N GLY A 210 -4.92 -9.38 0.61
CA GLY A 210 -5.39 -8.00 0.73
C GLY A 210 -4.30 -6.94 0.92
N ALA A 211 -3.00 -7.32 0.86
CA ALA A 211 -1.90 -6.36 0.87
C ALA A 211 -1.73 -5.70 -0.50
N LEU A 212 -1.34 -4.43 -0.56
CA LEU A 212 -1.12 -3.73 -1.84
C LEU A 212 0.34 -3.70 -2.28
N SER A 213 1.25 -4.21 -1.44
CA SER A 213 2.67 -4.28 -1.76
C SER A 213 3.29 -5.53 -1.14
N ASN A 214 4.28 -6.10 -1.83
CA ASN A 214 5.13 -7.19 -1.33
C ASN A 214 6.40 -6.67 -0.63
N SER A 215 6.57 -5.34 -0.56
CA SER A 215 7.80 -4.70 -0.12
C SER A 215 7.71 -4.09 1.28
N ASN A 216 8.85 -4.05 1.97
CA ASN A 216 9.01 -3.30 3.22
C ASN A 216 9.36 -1.82 2.98
N THR A 217 9.76 -1.45 1.76
CA THR A 217 10.41 -0.16 1.48
C THR A 217 9.99 0.52 0.18
N ALA A 218 9.29 -0.17 -0.71
CA ALA A 218 8.91 0.36 -2.02
C ALA A 218 7.51 1.02 -2.00
N ASP A 219 6.93 1.22 -3.17
CA ASP A 219 5.55 1.62 -3.38
C ASP A 219 4.58 0.85 -2.48
N ASP A 220 3.68 1.61 -1.86
CA ASP A 220 2.67 1.15 -0.92
C ASP A 220 3.25 0.31 0.24
N TRP A 221 4.51 0.59 0.62
CA TRP A 221 5.16 -0.08 1.75
C TRP A 221 4.33 0.00 3.04
N ASN A 222 3.59 1.09 3.25
CA ASN A 222 2.75 1.24 4.42
C ASN A 222 1.50 0.34 4.39
N LYS A 223 1.07 -0.09 3.19
CA LYS A 223 -0.08 -0.96 2.92
C LYS A 223 0.29 -2.43 2.65
N SER A 224 1.54 -2.84 2.93
CA SER A 224 1.99 -4.23 2.71
C SER A 224 1.57 -5.24 3.79
N GLY A 225 0.75 -4.85 4.77
CA GLY A 225 0.32 -5.72 5.87
C GLY A 225 -0.77 -6.74 5.50
N GLY A 226 -1.73 -6.33 4.66
CA GLY A 226 -2.91 -7.11 4.30
C GLY A 226 -4.07 -7.02 5.28
N LEU A 227 -5.10 -7.84 5.08
CA LEU A 227 -6.29 -7.90 5.92
C LEU A 227 -6.17 -8.99 7.00
N LEU A 228 -6.98 -8.88 8.06
CA LEU A 228 -6.99 -9.83 9.17
C LEU A 228 -8.21 -10.75 9.09
N TYR A 229 -8.09 -11.98 9.59
CA TYR A 229 -9.14 -12.99 9.57
C TYR A 229 -9.22 -13.67 10.95
N GLN A 230 -10.42 -13.93 11.47
CA GLN A 230 -10.54 -14.90 12.58
C GLN A 230 -10.39 -16.31 12.03
N TRP A 231 -9.71 -17.18 12.78
CA TRP A 231 -9.37 -18.51 12.30
C TRP A 231 -10.63 -19.28 11.87
N GLY A 232 -10.62 -19.88 10.68
CA GLY A 232 -11.75 -20.64 10.14
C GLY A 232 -12.86 -19.81 9.47
N ARG A 233 -12.72 -18.48 9.37
CA ARG A 233 -13.65 -17.61 8.62
C ARG A 233 -13.13 -17.25 7.23
N LYS A 234 -14.04 -16.92 6.32
CA LYS A 234 -13.69 -16.46 4.97
C LYS A 234 -13.61 -14.93 4.84
N ASP A 235 -14.21 -14.20 5.79
CA ASP A 235 -14.45 -12.76 5.66
C ASP A 235 -13.31 -11.94 6.30
N PRO A 236 -12.73 -10.96 5.56
CA PRO A 236 -11.67 -10.13 6.09
C PRO A 236 -12.17 -9.02 7.04
N ILE A 237 -11.29 -8.65 7.95
CA ILE A 237 -11.38 -7.53 8.88
C ILE A 237 -10.26 -6.53 8.53
N PRO A 238 -10.60 -5.29 8.13
CA PRO A 238 -9.61 -4.27 7.81
C PRO A 238 -8.90 -3.78 9.08
N PRO A 239 -7.56 -3.64 9.09
CA PRO A 239 -6.82 -3.04 10.20
C PRO A 239 -7.25 -1.62 10.59
N LEU A 240 -7.76 -0.84 9.63
CA LEU A 240 -8.13 0.60 9.78
C LEU A 240 -6.96 1.51 10.20
N VAL A 241 -5.74 0.97 10.19
CA VAL A 241 -4.48 1.69 10.35
C VAL A 241 -3.39 0.98 9.55
N TYR A 242 -2.69 1.72 8.71
CA TYR A 242 -1.51 1.28 7.98
C TYR A 242 -0.24 1.56 8.80
N LYS A 243 0.90 0.99 8.37
CA LYS A 243 2.20 1.31 8.99
C LYS A 243 2.48 2.81 8.88
N GLY A 244 3.28 3.34 9.81
CA GLY A 244 3.49 4.79 9.94
C GLY A 244 2.38 5.52 10.70
N ASN A 245 1.39 4.79 11.24
CA ASN A 245 0.18 5.31 11.91
C ASN A 245 -0.77 6.06 10.94
N ASP A 246 -0.83 5.68 9.68
CA ASP A 246 -1.82 6.23 8.75
C ASP A 246 -3.18 5.59 8.97
N PHE A 247 -4.09 6.31 9.62
CA PHE A 247 -5.45 5.81 9.86
C PHE A 247 -6.28 5.92 8.58
N TYR A 248 -7.03 4.86 8.29
CA TYR A 248 -7.99 4.84 7.20
C TYR A 248 -9.35 4.27 7.68
N GLU A 249 -10.35 4.34 6.82
CA GLU A 249 -11.73 3.97 7.10
C GLU A 249 -12.22 3.16 5.94
N VAL A 250 -13.24 2.35 6.19
CA VAL A 250 -13.98 1.70 5.11
C VAL A 250 -15.35 2.36 4.97
N SER A 251 -15.87 2.37 3.74
CA SER A 251 -17.21 2.87 3.42
C SER A 251 -17.99 1.85 2.59
N GLY A 252 -19.30 1.78 2.75
CA GLY A 252 -20.16 0.96 1.92
C GLY A 252 -21.61 1.01 2.38
N SER A 253 -22.39 -0.03 2.06
CA SER A 253 -23.75 -0.17 2.58
C SER A 253 -23.80 -0.28 4.12
N VAL A 254 -22.68 -0.67 4.76
CA VAL A 254 -22.53 -0.65 6.23
C VAL A 254 -22.36 0.75 6.83
N GLY A 255 -22.26 1.79 6.00
CA GLY A 255 -21.85 3.13 6.40
C GLY A 255 -20.34 3.27 6.47
N ARG A 256 -19.84 4.22 7.26
CA ARG A 256 -18.39 4.46 7.46
C ARG A 256 -17.93 3.87 8.78
N VAL A 257 -16.82 3.14 8.76
CA VAL A 257 -16.27 2.47 9.94
C VAL A 257 -14.84 2.92 10.17
N ARG A 258 -14.55 3.41 11.38
CA ARG A 258 -13.24 3.94 11.78
C ARG A 258 -12.62 3.15 12.91
N HIS A 259 -11.29 3.16 12.95
CA HIS A 259 -10.51 2.65 14.06
C HIS A 259 -10.92 3.36 15.38
N ARG A 260 -10.95 2.64 16.50
CA ARG A 260 -11.32 3.19 17.83
C ARG A 260 -10.49 4.40 18.27
N GLY A 261 -9.26 4.50 17.76
CA GLY A 261 -8.32 5.59 18.03
C GLY A 261 -8.59 6.85 17.22
N ALA A 262 -9.57 6.85 16.30
CA ALA A 262 -9.97 8.06 15.58
C ALA A 262 -10.45 9.14 16.57
N ARG A 263 -10.23 10.41 16.22
CA ARG A 263 -10.70 11.57 17.00
C ARG A 263 -11.91 12.26 16.37
N ASN A 264 -12.31 11.83 15.18
CA ASN A 264 -13.53 12.25 14.52
C ASN A 264 -14.39 11.01 14.22
N PHE A 265 -15.66 11.02 14.64
CA PHE A 265 -16.67 10.01 14.32
C PHE A 265 -17.92 10.61 13.64
N THR A 266 -17.85 11.84 13.13
CA THR A 266 -18.94 12.42 12.34
C THR A 266 -19.23 11.51 11.15
N ASN A 267 -20.50 11.06 11.04
CA ASN A 267 -20.99 10.14 10.01
C ASN A 267 -20.29 8.77 9.97
N ALA A 268 -19.61 8.38 11.05
CA ALA A 268 -18.89 7.11 11.13
C ALA A 268 -19.15 6.41 12.48
N ILE A 269 -19.02 5.09 12.48
CA ILE A 269 -19.11 4.28 13.70
C ILE A 269 -17.72 3.76 14.09
N ASN A 270 -17.54 3.54 15.39
CA ASN A 270 -16.37 2.85 15.91
C ASN A 270 -16.46 1.36 15.56
N PHE A 271 -15.38 0.81 15.00
CA PHE A 271 -15.26 -0.63 14.71
C PHE A 271 -15.61 -1.52 15.91
N ASP A 272 -15.30 -1.08 17.14
CA ASP A 272 -15.61 -1.85 18.35
C ASP A 272 -17.12 -2.10 18.54
N ASN A 273 -17.98 -1.22 18.00
CA ASN A 273 -19.43 -1.36 18.05
C ASN A 273 -19.96 -2.46 17.10
N LEU A 274 -19.12 -2.94 16.16
CA LEU A 274 -19.48 -4.03 15.24
C LEU A 274 -19.22 -5.41 15.84
N ARG A 275 -18.52 -5.52 16.97
CA ARG A 275 -18.23 -6.81 17.62
C ARG A 275 -19.53 -7.50 18.05
N ARG A 276 -19.61 -8.82 17.86
CA ARG A 276 -20.74 -9.65 18.29
C ARG A 276 -20.31 -10.49 19.48
N PHE A 277 -21.10 -10.42 20.54
CA PHE A 277 -20.94 -11.24 21.74
C PHE A 277 -22.13 -12.19 21.84
N VAL A 278 -21.88 -13.49 21.71
CA VAL A 278 -22.87 -14.56 21.83
C VAL A 278 -22.83 -15.10 23.25
N LEU A 279 -23.99 -15.29 23.89
CA LEU A 279 -24.04 -15.91 25.21
C LEU A 279 -23.73 -17.41 25.12
N LEU A 280 -23.06 -17.97 26.12
CA LEU A 280 -22.58 -19.36 26.15
C LEU A 280 -23.68 -20.38 25.83
N SER A 281 -24.88 -20.21 26.40
CA SER A 281 -26.08 -21.02 26.16
C SER A 281 -26.51 -21.08 24.69
N ASN A 282 -26.18 -20.06 23.89
CA ASN A 282 -26.54 -19.94 22.49
C ASN A 282 -25.36 -20.18 21.53
N ALA A 283 -24.14 -20.31 22.05
CA ALA A 283 -22.91 -20.44 21.29
C ALA A 283 -22.69 -21.87 20.77
N THR A 284 -23.58 -22.31 19.88
CA THR A 284 -23.42 -23.56 19.13
C THR A 284 -22.72 -23.29 17.80
N LEU A 285 -22.04 -24.32 17.29
CA LEU A 285 -21.35 -24.29 16.00
C LEU A 285 -22.24 -23.79 14.86
N ASP A 286 -23.42 -24.38 14.70
CA ASP A 286 -24.32 -24.04 13.59
C ASP A 286 -24.83 -22.60 13.69
N ASN A 287 -25.07 -22.12 14.91
CA ASN A 287 -25.52 -20.75 15.13
C ASN A 287 -24.41 -19.77 14.79
N ASN A 288 -23.19 -20.01 15.27
CA ASN A 288 -22.08 -19.08 15.09
C ASN A 288 -21.55 -19.09 13.64
N ILE A 289 -21.56 -20.25 12.94
CA ILE A 289 -21.26 -20.31 11.50
C ILE A 289 -22.27 -19.46 10.72
N ARG A 290 -23.57 -19.64 10.96
CA ARG A 290 -24.63 -18.81 10.32
C ARG A 290 -24.50 -17.33 10.68
N LEU A 291 -24.19 -17.01 11.93
CA LEU A 291 -23.97 -15.64 12.39
C LEU A 291 -22.79 -14.98 11.65
N SER A 292 -21.70 -15.73 11.44
CA SER A 292 -20.50 -15.23 10.75
C SER A 292 -20.76 -14.86 9.29
N VAL A 293 -21.53 -15.68 8.58
CA VAL A 293 -21.95 -15.42 7.19
C VAL A 293 -22.83 -14.17 7.12
N LYS A 294 -23.72 -13.98 8.10
CA LYS A 294 -24.60 -12.82 8.17
C LYS A 294 -23.91 -11.53 8.62
N ASN A 295 -22.70 -11.61 9.17
CA ASN A 295 -21.96 -10.46 9.72
C ASN A 295 -20.49 -10.45 9.27
N PRO A 296 -20.20 -10.23 7.97
CA PRO A 296 -18.85 -10.37 7.42
C PRO A 296 -17.79 -9.49 8.11
N LEU A 297 -18.12 -8.23 8.43
CA LEU A 297 -17.20 -7.25 9.02
C LEU A 297 -17.09 -7.33 10.57
N SER A 298 -17.86 -8.21 11.23
CA SER A 298 -17.88 -8.29 12.69
C SER A 298 -16.93 -9.35 13.23
N LEU A 299 -16.17 -9.05 14.28
CA LEU A 299 -15.54 -10.10 15.11
C LEU A 299 -16.59 -10.76 16.00
N ILE A 300 -16.52 -12.09 16.14
CA ILE A 300 -17.42 -12.87 16.99
C ILE A 300 -16.68 -13.37 18.22
N TYR A 301 -17.29 -13.20 19.38
CA TYR A 301 -16.81 -13.68 20.69
C TYR A 301 -17.94 -14.37 21.44
N VAL A 302 -17.58 -15.22 22.40
CA VAL A 302 -18.54 -15.89 23.28
C VAL A 302 -18.35 -15.41 24.71
N ASN A 303 -19.43 -14.91 25.30
CA ASN A 303 -19.50 -14.46 26.67
C ASN A 303 -20.23 -15.46 27.56
N LYS A 304 -20.03 -15.33 28.88
CA LYS A 304 -20.86 -16.00 29.89
C LYS A 304 -22.34 -15.63 29.72
N ASP A 305 -23.23 -16.46 30.24
CA ASP A 305 -24.68 -16.24 30.11
C ASP A 305 -25.20 -14.99 30.83
N ASP A 306 -24.52 -14.57 31.90
CA ASP A 306 -24.75 -13.29 32.58
C ASP A 306 -24.13 -12.09 31.85
N ASN A 307 -23.47 -12.33 30.72
CA ASN A 307 -22.73 -11.37 29.90
C ASN A 307 -21.60 -10.62 30.64
N SER A 308 -21.09 -11.16 31.76
CA SER A 308 -20.05 -10.52 32.58
C SER A 308 -18.64 -10.54 31.97
N GLY A 309 -18.47 -11.15 30.80
CA GLY A 309 -17.19 -11.22 30.08
C GLY A 309 -17.02 -12.53 29.30
N PRO A 310 -15.82 -12.80 28.75
CA PRO A 310 -15.55 -13.97 27.94
C PRO A 310 -15.87 -15.29 28.66
N ALA A 311 -16.40 -16.25 27.91
CA ALA A 311 -16.60 -17.62 28.37
C ALA A 311 -15.33 -18.47 28.18
N PHE A 312 -15.18 -19.48 29.02
CA PHE A 312 -14.02 -20.37 29.04
C PHE A 312 -14.48 -21.83 29.17
N TYR A 313 -13.80 -22.74 28.49
CA TYR A 313 -14.00 -24.17 28.74
C TYR A 313 -13.53 -24.52 30.15
N ASN A 314 -14.33 -25.31 30.87
CA ASN A 314 -14.04 -25.75 32.23
C ASN A 314 -13.70 -24.61 33.22
N ASN A 315 -14.17 -23.37 32.95
CA ASN A 315 -13.81 -22.15 33.68
C ASN A 315 -12.30 -21.85 33.75
N ASN A 316 -11.50 -22.41 32.84
CA ASN A 316 -10.05 -22.20 32.79
C ASN A 316 -9.71 -21.00 31.90
N THR A 317 -9.09 -19.96 32.46
CA THR A 317 -8.77 -18.70 31.75
C THR A 317 -7.80 -18.88 30.57
N ASN A 318 -7.06 -19.99 30.51
CA ASN A 318 -6.22 -20.34 29.36
C ASN A 318 -7.03 -20.92 28.19
N LEU A 319 -8.24 -21.43 28.45
CA LEU A 319 -9.10 -22.13 27.50
C LEU A 319 -10.30 -21.27 27.13
N MET A 320 -10.04 -20.10 26.54
CA MET A 320 -11.11 -19.21 26.06
C MET A 320 -11.94 -19.92 24.99
N LEU A 321 -13.27 -19.79 25.08
CA LEU A 321 -14.16 -20.46 24.14
C LEU A 321 -13.89 -19.98 22.70
N ASN A 322 -13.85 -20.91 21.74
CA ASN A 322 -13.70 -20.57 20.34
C ASN A 322 -14.85 -19.66 19.87
N TRP A 323 -14.61 -18.78 18.89
CA TRP A 323 -15.66 -17.92 18.34
C TRP A 323 -16.81 -18.73 17.74
N PHE A 324 -16.53 -19.94 17.23
CA PHE A 324 -17.52 -20.84 16.67
C PHE A 324 -18.26 -21.68 17.73
N GLY A 325 -17.98 -21.51 19.03
CA GLY A 325 -18.76 -22.15 20.09
C GLY A 325 -18.54 -23.66 20.24
N ARG A 326 -19.56 -24.37 20.74
CA ARG A 326 -19.54 -25.82 21.01
C ARG A 326 -20.25 -26.63 19.93
N SER A 327 -19.81 -27.87 19.74
CA SER A 327 -20.45 -28.83 18.83
C SER A 327 -21.26 -29.86 19.61
N VAL A 328 -22.38 -30.30 19.05
CA VAL A 328 -23.15 -31.45 19.57
C VAL A 328 -22.53 -32.78 19.09
N GLY A 329 -21.87 -32.77 17.92
CA GLY A 329 -21.33 -33.97 17.28
C GLY A 329 -19.83 -34.22 17.54
N LEU A 330 -19.12 -33.26 18.16
CA LEU A 330 -17.71 -33.38 18.52
C LEU A 330 -17.53 -32.90 19.97
N SER A 331 -16.73 -33.62 20.75
CA SER A 331 -16.27 -33.16 22.05
C SER A 331 -15.35 -31.93 21.92
N ASP A 332 -15.22 -31.15 22.99
CA ASP A 332 -14.48 -29.88 22.96
C ASP A 332 -12.98 -30.03 22.61
N ASP A 333 -12.36 -31.19 22.93
CA ASP A 333 -10.98 -31.53 22.54
C ASP A 333 -10.85 -31.89 21.05
N ARG A 334 -11.97 -32.25 20.39
CA ARG A 334 -12.04 -32.67 18.98
C ARG A 334 -12.47 -31.58 18.03
N LEU A 335 -12.66 -30.35 18.50
CA LEU A 335 -13.07 -29.22 17.65
C LEU A 335 -12.05 -28.88 16.55
N THR A 336 -10.81 -29.35 16.65
CA THR A 336 -9.82 -29.28 15.56
C THR A 336 -10.28 -30.04 14.30
N GLU A 337 -11.11 -31.09 14.45
CA GLU A 337 -11.60 -31.92 13.34
C GLU A 337 -12.69 -31.24 12.50
N LEU A 338 -13.11 -30.02 12.87
CA LEU A 338 -14.00 -29.18 12.06
C LEU A 338 -13.42 -28.84 10.69
N ASN A 339 -12.08 -28.73 10.62
CA ASN A 339 -11.33 -28.57 9.39
C ASN A 339 -11.79 -27.38 8.50
N LEU A 340 -12.08 -26.23 9.12
CA LEU A 340 -12.66 -25.07 8.43
C LEU A 340 -11.76 -24.49 7.33
N TRP A 341 -10.44 -24.61 7.41
CA TRP A 341 -9.47 -24.12 6.42
C TRP A 341 -8.64 -25.24 5.76
N SER A 342 -9.14 -26.48 5.74
CA SER A 342 -8.46 -27.62 5.13
C SER A 342 -7.06 -27.91 5.67
N ASP A 343 -6.96 -28.04 6.99
CA ASP A 343 -5.86 -28.70 7.66
C ASP A 343 -5.56 -30.06 7.01
N ASN A 344 -4.31 -30.28 6.62
CA ASN A 344 -3.86 -31.54 6.03
C ASN A 344 -3.96 -32.72 7.00
N SER A 345 -3.78 -32.49 8.30
CA SER A 345 -3.97 -33.51 9.34
C SER A 345 -5.46 -33.76 9.65
N ARG A 346 -6.37 -32.93 9.12
CA ARG A 346 -7.81 -32.89 9.45
C ARG A 346 -8.05 -32.73 10.96
N GLY A 347 -7.16 -32.03 11.67
CA GLY A 347 -7.25 -31.83 13.11
C GLY A 347 -7.07 -33.10 13.95
N ARG A 348 -6.55 -34.19 13.37
CA ARG A 348 -6.35 -35.47 14.06
C ARG A 348 -4.91 -35.58 14.58
N LEU A 349 -4.76 -36.24 15.72
CA LEU A 349 -3.46 -36.53 16.30
C LEU A 349 -2.75 -37.64 15.53
N GLU A 350 -1.44 -37.50 15.43
CA GLU A 350 -0.54 -38.57 15.04
C GLU A 350 0.26 -39.02 16.27
N THR A 351 0.42 -40.32 16.46
CA THR A 351 1.12 -40.85 17.65
C THR A 351 2.61 -40.61 17.54
N ASP A 352 3.18 -40.76 16.34
CA ASP A 352 4.60 -40.51 16.06
C ASP A 352 4.81 -39.23 15.26
N TYR A 353 4.31 -38.10 15.76
CA TYR A 353 4.24 -36.82 15.07
C TYR A 353 5.60 -36.11 14.84
N THR A 354 6.72 -36.76 15.16
CA THR A 354 8.08 -36.20 15.02
C THR A 354 8.88 -36.81 13.86
N THR A 355 8.38 -37.87 13.23
CA THR A 355 9.07 -38.53 12.10
C THR A 355 8.57 -38.04 10.76
N ASP A 356 9.39 -38.15 9.71
CA ASP A 356 9.01 -37.78 8.34
C ASP A 356 7.75 -38.52 7.85
N ALA A 357 7.48 -39.72 8.38
CA ALA A 357 6.31 -40.52 8.03
C ALA A 357 4.99 -39.89 8.51
N ALA A 358 5.03 -39.13 9.60
CA ALA A 358 3.86 -38.45 10.17
C ALA A 358 3.43 -37.19 9.41
N ALA A 359 4.24 -36.71 8.47
CA ALA A 359 3.92 -35.53 7.68
C ALA A 359 2.63 -35.74 6.85
N ALA A 360 1.53 -35.09 7.26
CA ALA A 360 0.24 -35.29 6.65
C ALA A 360 0.18 -34.72 5.21
N PRO A 361 -0.39 -35.46 4.24
CA PRO A 361 -0.50 -34.98 2.87
C PRO A 361 -1.58 -33.90 2.74
N TYR A 362 -1.33 -32.92 1.88
CA TYR A 362 -2.32 -31.94 1.44
C TYR A 362 -3.56 -32.65 0.84
N LYS A 363 -4.74 -32.17 1.21
CA LYS A 363 -6.07 -32.67 0.79
C LYS A 363 -6.92 -31.52 0.29
N ASP A 364 -8.07 -31.82 -0.31
CA ASP A 364 -8.96 -30.81 -0.89
C ASP A 364 -9.24 -29.61 0.03
N LYS A 365 -9.32 -28.44 -0.61
CA LYS A 365 -9.69 -27.18 0.01
C LYS A 365 -11.13 -27.19 0.55
N SER A 366 -11.38 -26.41 1.59
CA SER A 366 -12.68 -26.29 2.26
C SER A 366 -13.44 -25.08 1.70
N GLY A 367 -14.75 -25.03 1.94
CA GLY A 367 -15.57 -23.91 1.49
C GLY A 367 -15.30 -22.57 2.19
N PHE A 368 -14.61 -22.57 3.33
CA PHE A 368 -14.32 -21.37 4.15
C PHE A 368 -12.88 -20.85 4.01
N ASP A 369 -11.99 -21.55 3.31
CA ASP A 369 -10.65 -21.04 3.05
C ASP A 369 -10.73 -19.71 2.25
N PRO A 370 -10.08 -18.64 2.73
CA PRO A 370 -10.26 -17.30 2.18
C PRO A 370 -9.52 -17.09 0.85
N CYS A 371 -8.57 -17.95 0.48
CA CYS A 371 -7.70 -17.69 -0.66
C CYS A 371 -8.44 -17.70 -2.01
N PRO A 372 -7.93 -16.97 -3.03
CA PRO A 372 -8.48 -16.99 -4.38
C PRO A 372 -8.45 -18.36 -5.07
N ASN A 373 -9.02 -18.45 -6.27
CA ASN A 373 -9.02 -19.69 -7.05
C ASN A 373 -7.59 -20.15 -7.35
N GLY A 374 -7.32 -21.46 -7.19
CA GLY A 374 -5.97 -22.02 -7.35
C GLY A 374 -5.01 -21.77 -6.18
N TRP A 375 -5.47 -21.14 -5.10
CA TRP A 375 -4.68 -20.82 -3.90
C TRP A 375 -5.38 -21.30 -2.63
N ARG A 376 -4.62 -21.54 -1.56
CA ARG A 376 -5.12 -22.01 -0.27
C ARG A 376 -4.24 -21.55 0.89
N LEU A 377 -4.75 -21.63 2.12
CA LEU A 377 -3.93 -21.48 3.31
C LEU A 377 -2.97 -22.68 3.48
N PRO A 378 -1.72 -22.43 3.90
CA PRO A 378 -0.77 -23.49 4.20
C PRO A 378 -1.08 -24.12 5.57
N SER A 379 -0.66 -25.37 5.76
CA SER A 379 -0.94 -26.18 6.95
C SER A 379 0.36 -26.58 7.64
N VAL A 380 0.35 -26.69 8.96
CA VAL A 380 1.40 -27.43 9.69
C VAL A 380 1.18 -28.91 9.43
N LEU A 381 2.25 -29.69 9.26
CA LEU A 381 2.13 -31.10 8.81
C LEU A 381 1.52 -32.06 9.86
N VAL A 382 1.30 -31.59 11.09
CA VAL A 382 0.67 -32.32 12.20
C VAL A 382 -0.19 -31.36 13.04
N ALA A 383 -1.29 -31.83 13.62
CA ALA A 383 -2.16 -31.02 14.49
C ALA A 383 -1.78 -31.05 15.98
N ASN A 384 -0.72 -31.79 16.35
CA ASN A 384 -0.31 -31.93 17.75
C ASN A 384 0.01 -30.57 18.39
N GLN A 385 -0.12 -30.48 19.70
CA GLN A 385 0.29 -29.31 20.48
C GLN A 385 1.57 -29.57 21.28
N ALA A 386 1.69 -30.76 21.84
CA ALA A 386 2.79 -31.20 22.68
C ALA A 386 2.79 -32.72 22.82
N SER A 387 3.89 -33.26 23.32
CA SER A 387 4.02 -34.65 23.76
C SER A 387 3.14 -34.98 24.97
N GLY A 388 3.10 -36.26 25.33
CA GLY A 388 2.47 -36.77 26.57
C GLY A 388 3.01 -36.15 27.86
N SER A 389 4.11 -35.40 27.82
CA SER A 389 4.68 -34.67 28.96
C SER A 389 4.53 -33.14 28.81
N TYR A 390 3.63 -32.68 27.93
CA TYR A 390 3.37 -31.26 27.63
C TYR A 390 4.61 -30.49 27.12
N ILE A 391 5.55 -31.18 26.48
CA ILE A 391 6.67 -30.56 25.76
C ILE A 391 6.25 -30.35 24.29
N ASP A 392 6.27 -29.11 23.82
CA ASP A 392 6.01 -28.77 22.41
C ASP A 392 7.27 -29.02 21.59
N ASP A 393 7.45 -30.26 21.16
CA ASP A 393 8.58 -30.81 20.42
C ASP A 393 8.28 -31.04 18.93
N ILE A 394 7.22 -30.41 18.43
CA ILE A 394 6.90 -30.42 17.00
C ILE A 394 8.05 -29.79 16.23
N ARG A 395 8.42 -30.43 15.13
CA ARG A 395 9.54 -30.00 14.32
C ARG A 395 9.29 -28.66 13.66
N ILE A 396 10.29 -27.78 13.70
CA ILE A 396 10.23 -26.46 13.06
C ILE A 396 9.93 -26.58 11.56
N ASP A 397 10.55 -27.55 10.86
CA ASP A 397 10.35 -27.76 9.43
C ASP A 397 8.94 -28.24 9.05
N PHE A 398 8.14 -28.73 10.00
CA PHE A 398 6.72 -29.05 9.77
C PHE A 398 5.83 -27.82 9.70
N SER A 399 6.29 -26.66 10.20
CA SER A 399 5.64 -25.40 9.90
C SER A 399 5.92 -25.02 8.45
N PRO A 400 4.92 -24.57 7.68
CA PRO A 400 5.16 -24.05 6.34
C PRO A 400 6.03 -22.78 6.36
N PHE A 401 6.10 -22.09 7.50
CA PHE A 401 6.93 -20.90 7.71
C PHE A 401 8.28 -21.20 8.37
N GLY A 402 8.61 -22.48 8.63
CA GLY A 402 9.82 -22.89 9.35
C GLY A 402 11.12 -22.82 8.54
N VAL A 403 12.24 -22.71 9.24
CA VAL A 403 13.58 -22.96 8.68
C VAL A 403 13.81 -24.47 8.55
N ARG A 404 14.75 -24.89 7.69
CA ARG A 404 15.07 -26.31 7.43
C ARG A 404 15.84 -26.95 8.58
N THR A 405 15.12 -27.33 9.64
CA THR A 405 15.67 -28.03 10.79
C THR A 405 14.64 -28.98 11.39
N ASN A 406 15.08 -30.15 11.83
CA ASN A 406 14.25 -31.16 12.51
C ASN A 406 14.19 -30.93 14.03
N LEU A 407 14.71 -29.82 14.55
CA LEU A 407 14.60 -29.47 15.96
C LEU A 407 13.12 -29.31 16.34
N GLY A 408 12.76 -29.83 17.51
CA GLY A 408 11.48 -29.53 18.15
C GLY A 408 11.40 -28.07 18.60
N LYS A 409 10.21 -27.47 18.58
CA LYS A 409 9.97 -26.06 18.91
C LYS A 409 10.56 -25.64 20.26
N ASN A 410 10.34 -26.38 21.34
CA ASN A 410 10.88 -26.05 22.66
C ASN A 410 12.42 -26.03 22.67
N THR A 411 13.07 -26.97 21.99
CA THR A 411 14.54 -27.00 21.84
C THR A 411 15.03 -25.80 21.03
N PHE A 412 14.35 -25.47 19.93
CA PHE A 412 14.65 -24.30 19.12
C PHE A 412 14.57 -22.98 19.92
N GLU A 413 13.51 -22.81 20.72
CA GLU A 413 13.35 -21.62 21.54
C GLU A 413 14.32 -21.56 22.73
N THR A 414 14.57 -22.69 23.40
CA THR A 414 15.52 -22.81 24.54
C THR A 414 16.95 -22.48 24.12
N ASN A 415 17.34 -22.86 22.91
CA ASN A 415 18.64 -22.50 22.32
C ASN A 415 18.72 -21.04 21.84
N GLY A 416 17.65 -20.24 22.00
CA GLY A 416 17.59 -18.84 21.59
C GLY A 416 17.52 -18.63 20.08
N HIS A 417 17.29 -19.68 19.27
CA HIS A 417 17.26 -19.54 17.79
C HIS A 417 16.08 -18.70 17.29
N HIS A 418 15.06 -18.47 18.11
CA HIS A 418 13.96 -17.57 17.82
C HIS A 418 14.35 -16.08 17.95
N ILE A 419 15.49 -15.76 18.55
CA ILE A 419 16.00 -14.39 18.70
C ILE A 419 16.95 -14.12 17.53
N ILE A 420 16.57 -13.20 16.65
CA ILE A 420 17.41 -12.80 15.52
C ILE A 420 18.53 -11.93 16.05
N LYS A 421 19.78 -12.37 15.90
CA LYS A 421 20.96 -11.63 16.34
C LYS A 421 21.29 -10.46 15.39
N PRO A 422 22.00 -9.41 15.88
CA PRO A 422 22.39 -8.26 15.07
C PRO A 422 23.33 -8.61 13.90
N ASN A 423 24.08 -9.70 14.02
CA ASN A 423 24.94 -10.25 12.97
C ASN A 423 24.94 -11.80 13.05
N ASP A 424 25.54 -12.45 12.05
CA ASP A 424 25.55 -13.90 11.92
C ASP A 424 26.63 -14.61 12.77
N SER A 425 27.33 -13.88 13.66
CA SER A 425 28.37 -14.47 14.52
C SER A 425 27.78 -15.46 15.52
N GLY A 426 28.27 -16.71 15.49
CA GLY A 426 27.77 -17.78 16.37
C GLY A 426 26.28 -18.08 16.17
N VAL A 427 25.76 -17.88 14.95
CA VAL A 427 24.39 -18.23 14.53
C VAL A 427 24.46 -19.53 13.71
N PRO A 428 23.58 -20.51 13.95
CA PRO A 428 23.55 -21.73 13.13
C PRO A 428 23.19 -21.41 11.68
N SER A 429 23.70 -22.18 10.72
CA SER A 429 23.55 -21.90 9.28
C SER A 429 22.10 -21.78 8.80
N PHE A 430 21.14 -22.47 9.42
CA PHE A 430 19.72 -22.33 9.08
C PHE A 430 19.07 -21.03 9.57
N MET A 431 19.76 -20.25 10.41
CA MET A 431 19.31 -18.95 10.94
C MET A 431 20.11 -17.75 10.40
N THR A 432 21.13 -17.96 9.56
CA THR A 432 21.90 -16.86 8.96
C THR A 432 21.10 -16.15 7.87
N GLY A 433 21.47 -14.92 7.51
CA GLY A 433 20.84 -14.19 6.40
C GLY A 433 19.44 -13.61 6.67
N PHE A 434 18.96 -13.66 7.92
CA PHE A 434 17.74 -12.97 8.33
C PHE A 434 17.96 -11.45 8.32
N LYS A 435 17.11 -10.70 7.62
CA LYS A 435 17.11 -9.24 7.65
C LYS A 435 15.85 -8.69 8.31
N VAL A 436 16.05 -7.79 9.26
CA VAL A 436 14.99 -7.11 10.00
C VAL A 436 14.97 -5.66 9.60
N TYR A 437 13.81 -5.14 9.20
CA TYR A 437 13.56 -3.72 9.08
C TYR A 437 12.88 -3.26 10.37
N PRO A 438 13.58 -2.57 11.29
CA PRO A 438 13.04 -2.17 12.58
C PRO A 438 11.70 -1.44 12.45
N ASN A 439 10.72 -1.85 13.23
CA ASN A 439 9.32 -1.40 13.23
C ASN A 439 8.59 -1.49 11.88
N ILE A 440 9.07 -2.29 10.93
CA ILE A 440 8.45 -2.39 9.61
C ILE A 440 8.14 -3.85 9.27
N GLY A 441 9.12 -4.75 9.40
CA GLY A 441 8.96 -6.14 8.99
C GLY A 441 10.28 -6.87 8.81
N PHE A 442 10.25 -7.97 8.06
CA PHE A 442 11.40 -8.83 7.80
C PHE A 442 11.57 -9.08 6.31
N ASP A 443 12.81 -9.32 5.90
CA ASP A 443 13.16 -9.86 4.60
C ASP A 443 13.96 -11.14 4.82
N LEU A 444 13.35 -12.26 4.41
CA LEU A 444 13.89 -13.60 4.53
C LEU A 444 14.23 -14.20 3.16
N SER A 445 14.50 -13.35 2.17
CA SER A 445 14.87 -13.76 0.80
C SER A 445 16.21 -14.51 0.70
N ASN A 446 16.99 -14.55 1.79
CA ASN A 446 18.24 -15.32 1.88
C ASN A 446 18.41 -16.03 3.24
N ALA A 447 17.32 -16.35 3.93
CA ALA A 447 17.34 -17.03 5.22
C ALA A 447 17.89 -18.45 5.08
N GLY A 448 19.01 -18.72 5.75
CA GLY A 448 19.75 -19.98 5.66
C GLY A 448 20.19 -20.35 4.24
N GLY A 449 20.37 -19.36 3.36
CA GLY A 449 20.67 -19.57 1.94
C GLY A 449 19.44 -19.84 1.06
N TYR A 450 18.23 -19.64 1.58
CA TYR A 450 16.98 -19.87 0.86
C TYR A 450 16.12 -18.61 0.81
N ASN A 451 15.37 -18.46 -0.29
CA ASN A 451 14.40 -17.40 -0.44
C ASN A 451 13.07 -17.78 0.20
N MET A 452 12.80 -17.35 1.43
CA MET A 452 11.48 -17.51 2.07
C MET A 452 10.51 -16.35 1.75
N GLY A 453 11.01 -15.25 1.19
CA GLY A 453 10.26 -14.04 0.84
C GLY A 453 10.28 -12.97 1.93
N ALA A 454 9.57 -11.86 1.68
CA ALA A 454 9.42 -10.77 2.63
C ALA A 454 8.20 -10.96 3.54
N PHE A 455 8.30 -10.52 4.78
CA PHE A 455 7.25 -10.58 5.80
C PHE A 455 7.05 -9.21 6.44
N PRO A 456 6.26 -8.33 5.80
CA PRO A 456 5.93 -7.03 6.36
C PRO A 456 5.05 -7.16 7.60
N GLY A 457 5.15 -6.18 8.50
CA GLY A 457 4.27 -6.03 9.65
C GLY A 457 2.81 -5.98 9.23
N THR A 458 2.00 -6.81 9.87
CA THR A 458 0.57 -7.02 9.63
C THR A 458 -0.30 -6.44 10.76
N GLY A 459 0.29 -6.28 11.95
CA GLY A 459 -0.47 -6.20 13.19
C GLY A 459 -1.28 -7.48 13.44
N GLN A 460 -2.10 -7.44 14.48
CA GLN A 460 -3.06 -8.48 14.89
C GLN A 460 -4.12 -7.85 15.79
N LEU A 461 -5.31 -8.44 15.83
CA LEU A 461 -6.38 -8.13 16.77
C LEU A 461 -6.52 -9.30 17.73
N ALA A 462 -6.01 -9.18 18.95
CA ALA A 462 -6.04 -10.29 19.89
C ALA A 462 -6.73 -9.90 21.19
N VAL A 463 -7.78 -10.64 21.57
CA VAL A 463 -8.75 -10.20 22.61
C VAL A 463 -8.12 -10.06 24.00
N ASN A 464 -7.09 -10.84 24.29
CA ASN A 464 -6.40 -10.84 25.59
C ASN A 464 -5.11 -10.00 25.61
N SER A 465 -4.65 -9.52 24.45
CA SER A 465 -3.49 -8.62 24.36
C SER A 465 -3.95 -7.21 24.02
N GLN A 466 -3.31 -6.20 24.59
CA GLN A 466 -3.70 -4.80 24.37
C GLN A 466 -5.21 -4.53 24.58
N ALA A 467 -5.89 -5.28 25.45
CA ALA A 467 -7.33 -5.19 25.70
C ALA A 467 -8.20 -5.37 24.42
N GLY A 468 -7.82 -6.30 23.54
CA GLY A 468 -8.57 -6.57 22.31
C GLY A 468 -8.45 -5.47 21.28
N GLN A 469 -7.31 -4.78 21.25
CA GLN A 469 -7.01 -3.70 20.31
C GLN A 469 -6.17 -4.20 19.14
N TYR A 470 -6.15 -3.42 18.07
CA TYR A 470 -5.15 -3.59 17.02
C TYR A 470 -3.79 -3.40 17.66
N THR A 471 -2.95 -4.44 17.58
CA THR A 471 -1.56 -4.37 17.98
C THR A 471 -0.75 -3.48 17.06
N ASP A 472 0.45 -3.14 17.53
CA ASP A 472 1.37 -2.32 16.78
C ASP A 472 1.60 -2.89 15.37
N GLN A 473 1.55 -2.01 14.37
CA GLN A 473 1.44 -2.39 12.96
C GLN A 473 2.69 -3.11 12.42
N HIS A 474 3.78 -3.12 13.20
CA HIS A 474 5.04 -3.74 12.84
C HIS A 474 5.14 -5.24 13.16
N GLN A 475 4.27 -5.77 14.02
CA GLN A 475 4.26 -7.21 14.33
C GLN A 475 3.75 -8.01 13.12
N VAL A 476 4.28 -9.21 12.92
CA VAL A 476 3.81 -10.15 11.88
C VAL A 476 3.06 -11.28 12.55
N GLY A 477 1.78 -11.45 12.22
CA GLY A 477 0.96 -12.58 12.62
C GLY A 477 0.33 -13.22 11.40
N LEU A 478 0.75 -14.44 11.04
CA LEU A 478 0.17 -15.19 9.92
C LEU A 478 -0.44 -16.51 10.37
N TRP A 479 -1.68 -16.75 9.96
CA TRP A 479 -2.35 -18.02 10.21
C TRP A 479 -1.78 -19.17 9.39
N THR A 480 -1.85 -20.36 10.00
CA THR A 480 -1.90 -21.62 9.27
C THR A 480 -3.31 -22.20 9.33
N ALA A 481 -3.60 -23.18 8.48
CA ALA A 481 -4.84 -23.93 8.49
C ALA A 481 -4.98 -24.89 9.68
N THR A 482 -3.99 -25.03 10.57
CA THR A 482 -3.93 -26.10 11.58
C THR A 482 -4.30 -25.59 12.97
N MET A 483 -5.38 -26.12 13.55
CA MET A 483 -5.65 -26.00 14.98
C MET A 483 -4.80 -26.98 15.79
N THR A 484 -4.35 -26.56 16.97
CA THR A 484 -3.56 -27.42 17.85
C THR A 484 -4.43 -28.27 18.75
N ARG A 485 -4.04 -29.53 18.94
CA ARG A 485 -4.74 -30.50 19.79
C ARG A 485 -3.78 -31.15 20.80
N PHE A 486 -4.22 -31.24 22.05
CA PHE A 486 -3.55 -32.02 23.08
C PHE A 486 -3.83 -33.51 22.94
N TYR A 487 -2.95 -34.36 23.48
CA TYR A 487 -3.12 -35.82 23.46
C TYR A 487 -4.25 -36.32 24.39
N ASP A 488 -4.73 -35.46 25.30
CA ASP A 488 -5.76 -35.73 26.29
C ASP A 488 -7.09 -35.05 25.91
N THR A 489 -8.01 -34.96 26.86
CA THR A 489 -9.34 -34.33 26.69
C THR A 489 -9.33 -32.81 26.89
N THR A 490 -8.17 -32.16 26.85
CA THR A 490 -8.07 -30.70 26.96
C THR A 490 -8.67 -30.03 25.71
N PRO A 491 -9.63 -29.10 25.86
CA PRO A 491 -10.23 -28.35 24.77
C PRO A 491 -9.23 -27.65 23.85
N ALA A 492 -9.46 -27.72 22.54
CA ALA A 492 -8.66 -27.03 21.54
C ALA A 492 -9.15 -25.59 21.34
N VAL A 493 -8.31 -24.61 21.67
CA VAL A 493 -8.68 -23.17 21.66
C VAL A 493 -7.82 -22.31 20.73
N GLY A 494 -6.78 -22.88 20.15
CA GLY A 494 -5.77 -22.16 19.38
C GLY A 494 -5.40 -22.83 18.07
N ALA A 495 -4.81 -22.04 17.19
CA ALA A 495 -4.24 -22.47 15.92
C ALA A 495 -2.79 -22.01 15.78
N ARG A 496 -2.02 -22.77 15.00
CA ARG A 496 -0.61 -22.45 14.75
C ARG A 496 -0.49 -21.21 13.88
N THR A 497 0.47 -20.37 14.25
CA THR A 497 0.79 -19.12 13.54
C THR A 497 2.30 -18.94 13.37
N LEU A 498 2.68 -18.20 12.34
CA LEU A 498 3.94 -17.47 12.35
C LEU A 498 3.74 -16.20 13.19
N PHE A 499 4.60 -15.98 14.17
CA PHE A 499 4.67 -14.74 14.92
C PHE A 499 6.06 -14.15 14.87
N MET A 500 6.18 -12.89 14.45
CA MET A 500 7.45 -12.17 14.39
C MET A 500 7.33 -10.77 14.96
N VAL A 501 8.40 -10.29 15.61
CA VAL A 501 8.43 -8.97 16.25
C VAL A 501 9.71 -8.26 15.81
N PRO A 502 9.62 -7.12 15.09
CA PRO A 502 10.77 -6.30 14.74
C PRO A 502 10.83 -4.99 15.56
N ASP A 503 10.64 -5.03 16.88
CA ASP A 503 10.42 -3.82 17.69
C ASP A 503 11.72 -3.26 18.28
N GLN A 504 12.24 -2.16 17.73
CA GLN A 504 13.47 -1.54 18.24
C GLN A 504 13.29 -0.80 19.59
N TYR A 505 12.07 -0.49 19.99
CA TYR A 505 11.81 0.32 21.19
C TYR A 505 11.75 -0.51 22.48
N GLN A 506 11.91 -1.82 22.39
CA GLN A 506 11.95 -2.71 23.55
C GLN A 506 13.33 -2.69 24.24
N PRO A 507 13.39 -2.87 25.57
CA PRO A 507 14.64 -2.83 26.33
C PRO A 507 15.49 -4.10 26.20
N ASP A 508 14.98 -5.14 25.55
CA ASP A 508 15.63 -6.44 25.35
C ASP A 508 17.02 -6.28 24.70
N ILE A 509 17.98 -7.12 25.10
CA ILE A 509 19.33 -7.22 24.51
C ILE A 509 19.38 -8.52 23.70
N PRO A 510 19.28 -8.48 22.36
CA PRO A 510 19.23 -9.69 21.52
C PRO A 510 20.50 -10.53 21.58
N ASP A 511 21.63 -9.88 21.85
CA ASP A 511 22.95 -10.51 21.88
C ASP A 511 23.79 -9.89 23.01
N PRO A 512 24.12 -10.66 24.06
CA PRO A 512 24.96 -10.18 25.17
C PRO A 512 26.33 -9.64 24.75
N SER A 513 26.87 -10.07 23.60
CA SER A 513 28.13 -9.54 23.08
C SER A 513 28.01 -8.11 22.53
N ASN A 514 26.79 -7.64 22.29
CA ASN A 514 26.46 -6.33 21.75
C ASN A 514 25.43 -5.58 22.63
N PRO A 515 25.76 -5.24 23.91
CA PRO A 515 24.79 -4.75 24.89
C PRO A 515 24.16 -3.39 24.58
N ASN A 516 24.75 -2.63 23.65
CA ASN A 516 24.23 -1.33 23.21
C ASN A 516 23.18 -1.45 22.09
N ILE A 517 23.05 -2.63 21.49
CA ILE A 517 22.00 -2.91 20.51
C ILE A 517 20.80 -3.46 21.29
N LYS A 518 19.71 -2.71 21.24
CA LYS A 518 18.46 -3.01 21.96
C LYS A 518 17.31 -3.18 20.99
N GLY A 519 16.36 -4.00 21.39
CA GLY A 519 15.14 -4.26 20.64
C GLY A 519 14.72 -5.72 20.79
N ARG A 520 13.45 -5.99 20.47
CA ARG A 520 12.89 -7.33 20.46
C ARG A 520 12.75 -7.79 19.02
N TYR A 521 13.60 -8.74 18.63
CA TYR A 521 13.68 -9.30 17.28
C TYR A 521 13.39 -10.79 17.31
N TRP A 522 12.11 -11.15 17.21
CA TRP A 522 11.65 -12.54 17.35
C TRP A 522 11.17 -13.14 16.03
N TYR A 523 11.46 -14.43 15.84
CA TYR A 523 10.93 -15.29 14.78
C TYR A 523 10.42 -16.61 15.39
N LYS A 524 9.10 -16.78 15.41
CA LYS A 524 8.42 -17.94 16.02
C LYS A 524 7.49 -18.61 14.98
N PRO A 525 7.97 -19.61 14.22
CA PRO A 525 7.20 -20.22 13.13
C PRO A 525 6.13 -21.22 13.59
N LEU A 526 6.07 -21.56 14.88
CA LEU A 526 5.09 -22.45 15.51
C LEU A 526 4.43 -21.80 16.74
N SER A 527 4.22 -20.49 16.69
CA SER A 527 3.44 -19.80 17.73
C SER A 527 1.99 -20.28 17.73
N VAL A 528 1.23 -19.91 18.76
CA VAL A 528 -0.19 -20.24 18.88
C VAL A 528 -0.96 -18.96 19.16
N ALA A 529 -2.04 -18.73 18.40
CA ALA A 529 -3.01 -17.66 18.66
C ALA A 529 -4.40 -18.25 18.85
N LYS A 530 -5.27 -17.55 19.60
CA LYS A 530 -6.62 -18.03 19.89
C LYS A 530 -7.46 -17.90 18.63
N THR A 531 -8.38 -18.83 18.39
CA THR A 531 -9.19 -18.80 17.16
C THR A 531 -10.05 -17.55 17.03
N SER A 532 -10.40 -16.91 18.15
CA SER A 532 -11.16 -15.66 18.21
C SER A 532 -10.32 -14.40 17.95
N ASP A 533 -8.99 -14.50 17.94
CA ASP A 533 -8.11 -13.42 17.50
C ASP A 533 -8.18 -13.29 15.97
N ALA A 534 -7.77 -12.15 15.41
CA ALA A 534 -7.63 -11.96 13.97
C ALA A 534 -6.17 -11.67 13.60
N ASN A 535 -5.64 -12.51 12.71
CA ASN A 535 -4.29 -12.41 12.13
C ASN A 535 -4.38 -12.43 10.60
N ALA A 536 -3.31 -12.04 9.92
CA ALA A 536 -3.26 -12.04 8.47
C ALA A 536 -3.10 -13.45 7.89
N CYS A 537 -3.32 -13.56 6.58
CA CYS A 537 -3.30 -14.80 5.82
C CYS A 537 -2.32 -14.67 4.65
N ARG A 538 -1.52 -15.70 4.37
CA ARG A 538 -0.70 -15.79 3.15
C ARG A 538 -0.94 -17.13 2.48
N CYS A 539 -1.25 -17.11 1.19
CA CYS A 539 -1.66 -18.29 0.46
C CYS A 539 -0.47 -18.98 -0.23
N ILE A 540 -0.60 -20.29 -0.39
CA ILE A 540 0.21 -21.12 -1.30
C ILE A 540 -0.64 -21.59 -2.46
N LYS A 541 0.00 -21.93 -3.58
CA LYS A 541 -0.66 -22.56 -4.72
C LYS A 541 -1.29 -23.86 -4.26
N ASP A 542 -2.57 -24.04 -4.54
CA ASP A 542 -3.28 -25.26 -4.17
C ASP A 542 -2.72 -26.43 -5.00
N PRO A 543 -2.18 -27.49 -4.38
CA PRO A 543 -1.61 -28.61 -5.13
C PRO A 543 -2.66 -29.56 -5.72
N LEU A 544 -3.96 -29.33 -5.50
CA LEU A 544 -5.04 -30.27 -5.88
C LEU A 544 -6.14 -29.68 -6.76
N TYR A 545 -6.28 -28.36 -6.91
CA TYR A 545 -7.44 -27.76 -7.60
C TYR A 545 -7.65 -28.23 -9.04
N LEU A 546 -6.57 -28.42 -9.81
CA LEU A 546 -6.64 -29.00 -11.16
C LEU A 546 -6.87 -30.51 -11.12
N LEU A 547 -6.15 -31.22 -10.26
CA LEU A 547 -6.16 -32.69 -10.20
C LEU A 547 -7.49 -33.26 -9.70
N ASN A 548 -8.14 -32.56 -8.79
CA ASN A 548 -9.40 -32.97 -8.19
C ASN A 548 -10.59 -32.16 -8.74
N ASN A 549 -10.41 -31.52 -9.91
CA ASN A 549 -11.47 -30.90 -10.71
C ASN A 549 -12.32 -29.85 -9.96
N TYR A 550 -11.67 -28.92 -9.26
CA TYR A 550 -12.33 -27.78 -8.60
C TYR A 550 -11.69 -26.43 -8.97
N ASP A 551 -11.23 -26.31 -10.22
CA ASP A 551 -10.75 -25.04 -10.77
C ASP A 551 -11.91 -24.11 -11.19
N PHE A 552 -11.94 -22.89 -10.67
CA PHE A 552 -12.95 -21.87 -10.98
C PHE A 552 -12.28 -20.57 -11.47
N PRO A 553 -11.80 -20.53 -12.73
CA PRO A 553 -11.18 -19.34 -13.30
C PRO A 553 -12.10 -18.12 -13.18
N THR A 554 -11.50 -16.97 -12.90
CA THR A 554 -12.24 -15.70 -12.85
C THR A 554 -12.74 -15.32 -14.22
N GLU A 555 -14.02 -14.96 -14.29
CA GLU A 555 -14.64 -14.42 -15.49
C GLU A 555 -14.55 -12.90 -15.44
N PHE A 556 -13.90 -12.30 -16.43
CA PHE A 556 -13.66 -10.86 -16.49
C PHE A 556 -14.65 -10.14 -17.41
N ILE A 557 -14.82 -8.84 -17.17
CA ILE A 557 -15.73 -7.97 -17.91
C ILE A 557 -14.90 -7.06 -18.83
N THR A 558 -15.18 -7.10 -20.13
CA THR A 558 -14.68 -6.11 -21.09
C THR A 558 -15.74 -5.05 -21.34
N SER A 559 -15.46 -3.77 -21.04
CA SER A 559 -16.35 -2.65 -21.37
C SER A 559 -15.62 -1.59 -22.21
N SER A 560 -16.35 -0.71 -22.90
CA SER A 560 -15.79 0.25 -23.87
C SER A 560 -15.37 1.61 -23.27
N ASN A 561 -15.39 1.78 -21.95
CA ASN A 561 -15.43 3.12 -21.32
C ASN A 561 -14.26 3.42 -20.36
N SER A 562 -13.11 2.75 -20.49
CA SER A 562 -11.91 3.07 -19.71
C SER A 562 -10.75 3.58 -20.58
N PHE A 563 -10.08 4.63 -20.10
CA PHE A 563 -8.89 5.21 -20.73
C PHE A 563 -7.93 5.66 -19.64
N THR A 564 -6.78 5.00 -19.53
CA THR A 564 -5.79 5.23 -18.45
C THR A 564 -4.46 5.76 -18.97
N GLU A 565 -4.29 5.85 -20.30
CA GLU A 565 -3.03 6.27 -20.91
C GLU A 565 -2.60 7.67 -20.43
N GLY A 566 -1.33 7.79 -20.07
CA GLY A 566 -0.73 9.05 -19.63
C GLY A 566 -1.19 9.58 -18.29
N LEU A 567 -1.99 8.84 -17.50
CA LEU A 567 -2.49 9.29 -16.18
C LEU A 567 -1.33 9.71 -15.25
N ASN A 568 -0.21 8.97 -15.32
CA ASN A 568 0.99 9.19 -14.51
C ASN A 568 1.98 10.20 -15.13
N ASN A 569 1.67 10.82 -16.27
CA ASN A 569 2.52 11.86 -16.87
C ASN A 569 2.68 13.05 -15.90
N PRO A 570 3.80 13.81 -15.94
CA PRO A 570 4.04 14.90 -15.01
C PRO A 570 3.04 16.06 -15.18
N ASN A 571 2.79 16.79 -14.09
CA ASN A 571 2.03 18.05 -14.12
C ASN A 571 2.92 19.27 -14.43
N THR A 572 4.23 19.13 -14.27
CA THR A 572 5.20 20.21 -14.45
C THR A 572 6.25 19.80 -15.46
N TYR A 573 6.49 20.65 -16.45
CA TYR A 573 7.56 20.49 -17.44
C TYR A 573 8.64 21.51 -17.15
N GLN A 574 9.80 21.02 -16.69
CA GLN A 574 10.94 21.84 -16.34
C GLN A 574 11.95 21.84 -17.48
N VAL A 575 12.39 23.03 -17.88
CA VAL A 575 13.49 23.23 -18.84
C VAL A 575 14.42 24.34 -18.35
N VAL A 576 15.65 24.36 -18.83
CA VAL A 576 16.62 25.42 -18.53
C VAL A 576 16.60 26.44 -19.66
N LYS A 577 16.69 27.72 -19.30
CA LYS A 577 16.82 28.85 -20.23
C LYS A 577 17.90 28.55 -21.27
N SER A 578 17.51 28.66 -22.54
CA SER A 578 18.36 28.38 -23.69
C SER A 578 18.59 29.65 -24.52
N THR A 579 19.76 29.76 -25.16
CA THR A 579 20.06 30.84 -26.11
C THR A 579 19.32 30.68 -27.44
N VAL A 580 18.69 29.53 -27.67
CA VAL A 580 17.84 29.24 -28.83
C VAL A 580 16.41 28.93 -28.39
N ALA A 581 15.47 29.06 -29.31
CA ALA A 581 14.07 28.73 -29.03
C ALA A 581 13.96 27.23 -28.70
N THR A 582 13.13 26.89 -27.71
CA THR A 582 12.96 25.51 -27.23
C THR A 582 11.49 25.14 -27.26
N ALA A 583 11.14 23.97 -27.77
CA ALA A 583 9.78 23.47 -27.78
C ALA A 583 9.57 22.47 -26.62
N ILE A 584 8.44 22.58 -25.92
CA ILE A 584 7.98 21.59 -24.94
C ILE A 584 6.75 20.91 -25.52
N GLU A 585 6.76 19.58 -25.55
CA GLU A 585 5.63 18.76 -25.99
C GLU A 585 4.90 18.17 -24.77
N ILE A 586 3.59 18.38 -24.70
CA ILE A 586 2.74 17.91 -23.61
C ILE A 586 1.68 16.97 -24.19
N PRO A 587 1.72 15.66 -23.89
CA PRO A 587 0.66 14.74 -24.29
C PRO A 587 -0.68 15.12 -23.67
N VAL A 588 -1.74 15.14 -24.48
CA VAL A 588 -3.10 15.48 -23.98
C VAL A 588 -3.76 14.34 -23.22
N THR A 589 -3.25 13.10 -23.36
CA THR A 589 -3.83 11.86 -22.83
C THR A 589 -4.13 11.94 -21.34
N LYS A 590 -3.26 12.58 -20.55
CA LYS A 590 -3.48 12.79 -19.10
C LYS A 590 -4.81 13.48 -18.79
N ALA A 591 -5.22 14.46 -19.61
CA ALA A 591 -6.46 15.18 -19.39
C ALA A 591 -7.67 14.24 -19.50
N PHE A 592 -7.68 13.37 -20.50
CA PHE A 592 -8.76 12.42 -20.76
C PHE A 592 -8.77 11.27 -19.75
N SER A 593 -7.59 10.76 -19.37
CA SER A 593 -7.50 9.71 -18.36
C SER A 593 -7.87 10.23 -16.97
N ALA A 594 -7.40 11.42 -16.57
CA ALA A 594 -7.81 12.01 -15.30
C ALA A 594 -9.32 12.32 -15.26
N GLN A 595 -9.87 12.90 -16.33
CA GLN A 595 -11.31 13.21 -16.41
C GLN A 595 -12.18 11.95 -16.30
N SER A 596 -11.84 10.91 -17.06
CA SER A 596 -12.63 9.67 -17.08
C SER A 596 -12.45 8.80 -15.82
N GLN A 597 -11.26 8.76 -15.22
CA GLN A 597 -10.97 7.86 -14.10
C GLN A 597 -11.10 8.51 -12.71
N LEU A 598 -10.75 9.79 -12.57
CA LEU A 598 -10.65 10.48 -11.27
C LEU A 598 -11.73 11.54 -11.05
N LEU A 599 -12.24 12.14 -12.12
CA LEU A 599 -13.16 13.28 -12.05
C LEU A 599 -14.61 12.93 -12.35
N ASN A 600 -14.92 11.63 -12.48
CA ASN A 600 -16.26 11.12 -12.77
C ASN A 600 -16.88 11.73 -14.04
N ASN A 601 -16.07 11.90 -15.09
CA ASN A 601 -16.49 12.42 -16.40
C ASN A 601 -16.08 11.46 -17.53
N PRO A 602 -16.70 10.27 -17.63
CA PRO A 602 -16.41 9.33 -18.71
C PRO A 602 -16.82 9.87 -20.08
N ASP A 603 -17.78 10.79 -20.14
CA ASP A 603 -18.28 11.39 -21.40
C ASP A 603 -17.22 12.21 -22.15
N VAL A 604 -16.11 12.58 -21.49
CA VAL A 604 -14.95 13.21 -22.13
C VAL A 604 -14.33 12.34 -23.23
N LEU A 605 -14.62 11.03 -23.23
CA LEU A 605 -14.16 10.07 -24.22
C LEU A 605 -15.07 9.99 -25.46
N ASN A 606 -16.15 10.78 -25.50
CA ASN A 606 -16.97 10.92 -26.70
C ASN A 606 -16.22 11.72 -27.79
N PRO A 607 -16.31 11.35 -29.08
CA PRO A 607 -15.62 12.07 -30.16
C PRO A 607 -15.89 13.58 -30.24
N SER A 608 -17.09 14.02 -29.82
CA SER A 608 -17.45 15.44 -29.76
C SER A 608 -16.67 16.23 -28.69
N SER A 609 -16.02 15.55 -27.74
CA SER A 609 -15.20 16.16 -26.70
C SER A 609 -13.74 16.37 -27.12
N PHE A 610 -13.32 15.85 -28.28
CA PHE A 610 -11.95 16.03 -28.78
C PHE A 610 -11.89 16.23 -30.30
N ASN A 611 -12.96 16.76 -30.89
CA ASN A 611 -13.03 17.06 -32.31
C ASN A 611 -12.40 18.42 -32.68
N ASP A 612 -12.08 19.29 -31.72
CA ASP A 612 -11.41 20.56 -31.95
C ASP A 612 -10.63 21.03 -30.70
N LEU A 613 -9.58 20.30 -30.34
CA LEU A 613 -8.76 20.60 -29.19
C LEU A 613 -8.09 21.98 -29.32
N ARG A 614 -8.18 22.78 -28.26
CA ARG A 614 -7.59 24.13 -28.14
C ARG A 614 -6.72 24.20 -26.89
N ALA A 615 -5.60 24.92 -26.99
CA ALA A 615 -4.73 25.20 -25.84
C ALA A 615 -4.68 26.71 -25.58
N ASN A 616 -4.54 27.09 -24.32
CA ASN A 616 -4.35 28.48 -23.91
C ASN A 616 -3.21 28.63 -22.90
N VAL A 617 -2.66 29.84 -22.78
CA VAL A 617 -1.82 30.23 -21.66
C VAL A 617 -2.75 30.86 -20.61
N LEU A 618 -3.04 30.14 -19.52
CA LEU A 618 -3.88 30.69 -18.45
C LEU A 618 -3.22 31.91 -17.80
N TRP A 619 -1.94 31.78 -17.46
CA TRP A 619 -1.13 32.89 -17.00
C TRP A 619 0.37 32.64 -17.21
N SER A 620 1.16 33.71 -17.22
CA SER A 620 2.63 33.71 -17.25
C SER A 620 3.21 34.76 -16.29
N THR A 621 4.39 34.51 -15.71
CA THR A 621 5.16 35.55 -14.99
C THR A 621 5.92 36.48 -15.92
N ASN A 622 6.07 36.12 -17.20
CA ASN A 622 6.86 36.86 -18.18
C ASN A 622 6.17 36.81 -19.55
N THR A 623 5.77 37.97 -20.07
CA THR A 623 5.07 38.08 -21.37
C THR A 623 5.94 37.70 -22.56
N ALA A 624 7.27 37.74 -22.43
CA ALA A 624 8.19 37.33 -23.47
C ALA A 624 8.46 35.81 -23.46
N LEU A 625 8.04 35.06 -22.43
CA LEU A 625 8.43 33.67 -22.23
C LEU A 625 7.94 32.73 -23.34
N ILE A 626 6.65 32.78 -23.64
CA ILE A 626 6.00 31.89 -24.61
C ILE A 626 5.79 32.65 -25.90
N SER A 627 6.40 32.18 -26.99
CA SER A 627 6.22 32.78 -28.32
C SER A 627 4.94 32.29 -28.98
N THR A 628 4.70 30.98 -28.96
CA THR A 628 3.49 30.37 -29.54
C THR A 628 3.05 29.11 -28.80
N VAL A 629 1.75 28.83 -28.83
CA VAL A 629 1.16 27.55 -28.38
C VAL A 629 0.33 26.96 -29.51
N ASN A 630 0.60 25.72 -29.89
CA ASN A 630 -0.14 25.00 -30.93
C ASN A 630 -0.52 23.59 -30.45
N ILE A 631 -1.45 22.93 -31.14
CA ILE A 631 -1.77 21.52 -30.90
C ILE A 631 -1.47 20.72 -32.18
N ILE A 632 -0.67 19.67 -32.03
CA ILE A 632 -0.51 18.63 -33.04
C ILE A 632 -1.72 17.70 -32.94
N ASN A 633 -2.31 17.38 -34.10
CA ASN A 633 -3.52 16.56 -34.20
C ASN A 633 -4.65 17.07 -33.30
N PRO A 634 -5.22 18.26 -33.57
CA PRO A 634 -6.26 18.84 -32.71
C PRO A 634 -7.61 18.13 -32.81
N SER A 635 -7.80 17.23 -33.77
CA SER A 635 -9.07 16.54 -34.01
C SER A 635 -8.87 15.03 -34.19
N PRO A 636 -8.37 14.30 -33.17
CA PRO A 636 -8.19 12.86 -33.26
C PRO A 636 -9.51 12.14 -33.58
N GLY A 637 -9.47 11.18 -34.51
CA GLY A 637 -10.67 10.46 -34.97
C GLY A 637 -11.21 9.40 -34.00
N SER A 638 -10.49 9.09 -32.92
CA SER A 638 -10.86 8.08 -31.93
C SER A 638 -10.15 8.32 -30.60
N VAL A 639 -10.62 7.67 -29.52
CA VAL A 639 -9.96 7.67 -28.21
C VAL A 639 -8.53 7.14 -28.32
N SER A 640 -8.30 6.08 -29.10
CA SER A 640 -6.95 5.53 -29.32
C SER A 640 -5.99 6.50 -30.04
N ALA A 641 -6.52 7.42 -30.85
CA ALA A 641 -5.73 8.42 -31.55
C ALA A 641 -5.34 9.62 -30.66
N LEU A 642 -5.88 9.74 -29.43
CA LEU A 642 -5.49 10.78 -28.47
C LEU A 642 -4.01 10.73 -28.11
N SER A 643 -3.40 9.54 -28.16
CA SER A 643 -1.96 9.30 -27.97
C SER A 643 -1.07 10.11 -28.94
N ASN A 644 -1.61 10.45 -30.11
CA ASN A 644 -0.92 11.24 -31.13
C ASN A 644 -1.12 12.75 -31.00
N SER A 645 -1.97 13.19 -30.06
CA SER A 645 -2.29 14.61 -29.85
C SER A 645 -1.41 15.21 -28.76
N LYS A 646 -0.76 16.34 -29.07
CA LYS A 646 0.19 17.01 -28.18
C LYS A 646 0.05 18.52 -28.24
N ILE A 647 0.15 19.19 -27.09
CA ILE A 647 0.34 20.64 -27.03
C ILE A 647 1.83 20.92 -27.23
N VAL A 648 2.15 21.83 -28.15
CA VAL A 648 3.51 22.31 -28.42
C VAL A 648 3.61 23.74 -27.93
N VAL A 649 4.44 23.95 -26.90
CA VAL A 649 4.71 25.25 -26.29
C VAL A 649 6.10 25.70 -26.70
N ASN A 650 6.19 26.76 -27.49
CA ASN A 650 7.48 27.33 -27.92
C ASN A 650 7.92 28.40 -26.94
N ILE A 651 9.08 28.18 -26.34
CA ILE A 651 9.76 29.07 -25.40
C ILE A 651 10.73 29.96 -26.17
N ALA A 652 10.63 31.27 -25.97
CA ALA A 652 11.49 32.24 -26.62
C ALA A 652 12.94 32.16 -26.10
N PRO A 653 13.95 32.45 -26.96
CA PRO A 653 15.35 32.49 -26.55
C PRO A 653 15.60 33.43 -25.37
N ASN A 654 16.51 33.02 -24.47
CA ASN A 654 16.99 33.78 -23.32
C ASN A 654 15.90 34.21 -22.32
N GLN A 655 14.75 33.53 -22.31
CA GLN A 655 13.69 33.78 -21.34
C GLN A 655 13.65 32.72 -20.24
N SER A 656 13.28 33.15 -19.03
CA SER A 656 12.95 32.30 -17.89
C SER A 656 11.66 32.78 -17.23
N GLY A 657 11.05 31.92 -16.42
CA GLY A 657 9.78 32.22 -15.76
C GLY A 657 8.88 31.01 -15.63
N ASN A 658 7.63 31.28 -15.24
CA ASN A 658 6.60 30.27 -15.06
C ASN A 658 5.39 30.60 -15.92
N ALA A 659 4.72 29.57 -16.43
CA ALA A 659 3.41 29.71 -17.06
C ALA A 659 2.53 28.50 -16.76
N VAL A 660 1.21 28.66 -16.87
CA VAL A 660 0.26 27.55 -16.81
C VAL A 660 -0.46 27.43 -18.15
N ILE A 661 -0.42 26.24 -18.73
CA ILE A 661 -1.05 25.91 -20.01
C ILE A 661 -2.30 25.08 -19.74
N THR A 662 -3.38 25.36 -20.46
CA THR A 662 -4.67 24.67 -20.30
C THR A 662 -5.13 24.04 -21.60
N LEU A 663 -5.79 22.89 -21.50
CA LEU A 663 -6.46 22.20 -22.61
C LEU A 663 -7.97 22.43 -22.57
N HIS A 664 -8.57 22.63 -23.74
CA HIS A 664 -9.98 22.86 -23.98
C HIS A 664 -10.43 22.14 -25.27
N ASN A 665 -11.74 22.14 -25.56
CA ASN A 665 -12.29 21.69 -26.84
C ASN A 665 -13.23 22.77 -27.43
N GLY A 666 -13.15 23.02 -28.74
CA GLY A 666 -13.88 24.03 -29.50
C GLY A 666 -13.36 25.46 -29.32
N ASN A 667 -13.37 25.97 -28.08
CA ASN A 667 -12.98 27.34 -27.75
C ASN A 667 -12.13 27.38 -26.47
N ILE A 668 -11.14 28.28 -26.41
CA ILE A 668 -10.30 28.49 -25.22
C ILE A 668 -11.07 29.05 -23.99
N ALA A 669 -12.27 29.59 -24.20
CA ALA A 669 -13.17 30.02 -23.12
C ALA A 669 -14.04 28.88 -22.56
N ASN A 670 -14.10 27.73 -23.24
CA ASN A 670 -14.81 26.56 -22.74
C ASN A 670 -14.12 25.99 -21.48
N PRO A 671 -14.78 25.13 -20.68
CA PRO A 671 -14.17 24.58 -19.48
C PRO A 671 -12.83 23.89 -19.73
N ILE A 672 -11.88 24.11 -18.82
CA ILE A 672 -10.55 23.49 -18.85
C ILE A 672 -10.68 21.99 -18.58
N TYR A 673 -10.05 21.17 -19.42
CA TYR A 673 -9.95 19.72 -19.23
C TYR A 673 -8.83 19.36 -18.26
N TRP A 674 -7.68 20.01 -18.40
CA TRP A 674 -6.53 19.88 -17.51
C TRP A 674 -5.57 21.06 -17.70
N SER A 675 -4.64 21.22 -16.77
CA SER A 675 -3.60 22.26 -16.80
C SER A 675 -2.24 21.72 -16.39
N TRP A 676 -1.19 22.31 -16.98
CA TRP A 676 0.21 21.96 -16.72
C TRP A 676 1.05 23.21 -16.42
N HIS A 677 2.01 23.08 -15.53
CA HIS A 677 2.96 24.12 -15.17
C HIS A 677 4.22 24.02 -16.04
N ILE A 678 4.54 25.10 -16.75
CA ILE A 678 5.80 25.28 -17.47
C ILE A 678 6.76 26.04 -16.59
N TRP A 679 7.91 25.44 -16.32
CA TRP A 679 8.91 25.98 -15.41
C TRP A 679 10.26 26.13 -16.12
N VAL A 680 10.57 27.35 -16.55
CA VAL A 680 11.83 27.66 -17.24
C VAL A 680 12.79 28.30 -16.27
N THR A 681 13.85 27.59 -15.89
CA THR A 681 14.82 28.03 -14.89
C THR A 681 16.02 28.75 -15.51
N ASP A 682 16.63 29.67 -14.77
CA ASP A 682 17.88 30.35 -15.17
C ASP A 682 19.09 29.42 -15.11
N THR A 683 19.05 28.44 -14.21
CA THR A 683 20.09 27.44 -13.96
C THR A 683 19.49 26.03 -13.92
N PRO A 684 20.25 24.97 -14.27
CA PRO A 684 19.79 23.60 -14.07
C PRO A 684 19.38 23.34 -12.62
N VAL A 685 18.34 22.53 -12.42
CA VAL A 685 17.92 22.10 -11.08
C VAL A 685 19.03 21.24 -10.48
N GLY A 686 19.68 21.74 -9.42
CA GLY A 686 20.67 21.01 -8.66
C GLY A 686 20.04 20.18 -7.54
N THR A 687 20.89 19.43 -6.83
CA THR A 687 20.43 18.53 -5.76
C THR A 687 21.26 18.66 -4.49
N TYR A 688 20.62 18.34 -3.36
CA TYR A 688 21.28 18.14 -2.06
C TYR A 688 20.96 16.74 -1.54
N ASN A 689 21.99 15.99 -1.19
CA ASN A 689 21.84 14.69 -0.55
C ASN A 689 21.97 14.86 0.96
N TYR A 690 21.06 14.24 1.71
CA TYR A 690 21.12 14.21 3.16
C TYR A 690 20.70 12.84 3.68
N THR A 691 21.43 12.36 4.67
CA THR A 691 21.09 11.17 5.44
C THR A 691 20.90 11.59 6.88
N THR A 692 19.77 11.23 7.47
CA THR A 692 19.41 11.66 8.82
C THR A 692 20.38 11.19 9.90
N GLU A 693 20.86 9.95 9.78
CA GLU A 693 21.81 9.34 10.71
C GLU A 693 22.52 8.15 10.06
N ILE A 694 23.70 7.78 10.58
CA ILE A 694 24.47 6.62 10.13
C ILE A 694 24.06 5.39 10.97
N PRO A 695 23.65 4.27 10.35
CA PRO A 695 23.32 3.03 11.06
C PRO A 695 24.48 2.42 11.85
N ASN A 696 24.15 1.63 12.88
CA ASN A 696 25.16 0.91 13.65
C ASN A 696 25.79 -0.24 12.82
N PRO A 697 27.11 -0.18 12.52
CA PRO A 697 27.76 -1.17 11.66
C PRO A 697 27.86 -2.57 12.29
N SER A 698 27.68 -2.69 13.62
CA SER A 698 27.69 -3.98 14.32
C SER A 698 26.36 -4.74 14.20
N ALA A 699 25.35 -4.12 13.57
CA ALA A 699 24.00 -4.65 13.38
C ALA A 699 23.60 -4.88 11.90
N PRO A 700 24.41 -5.55 11.06
CA PRO A 700 24.12 -5.73 9.63
C PRO A 700 22.84 -6.53 9.32
N ASN A 701 22.29 -7.27 10.29
CA ASN A 701 21.00 -7.95 10.13
C ASN A 701 19.81 -7.05 10.48
N TYR A 702 20.03 -5.92 11.16
CA TYR A 702 19.00 -4.94 11.45
C TYR A 702 19.19 -3.76 10.49
N ILE A 703 18.45 -3.80 9.38
CA ILE A 703 18.59 -2.85 8.29
C ILE A 703 18.39 -1.43 8.80
N ASN A 704 19.41 -0.60 8.62
CA ASN A 704 19.43 0.80 9.03
C ASN A 704 19.17 1.05 10.53
N TYR A 705 19.56 0.12 11.41
CA TYR A 705 19.36 0.27 12.84
C TYR A 705 20.09 1.49 13.43
N VAL A 706 19.33 2.31 14.16
CA VAL A 706 19.80 3.38 15.03
C VAL A 706 19.15 3.24 16.40
N GLY A 707 19.75 3.82 17.44
CA GLY A 707 19.22 3.67 18.80
C GLY A 707 17.86 4.35 19.03
N LYS A 708 17.48 5.32 18.19
CA LYS A 708 16.22 6.07 18.27
C LYS A 708 15.77 6.54 16.88
N GLY A 709 14.55 6.20 16.50
CA GLY A 709 13.91 6.68 15.28
C GLY A 709 14.29 5.88 14.03
N ASP A 710 14.09 6.50 12.87
CA ASP A 710 14.32 5.91 11.56
C ASP A 710 15.43 6.63 10.78
N VAL A 711 16.07 5.91 9.85
CA VAL A 711 17.06 6.47 8.92
C VAL A 711 16.41 6.73 7.57
N LEU A 712 16.51 7.96 7.07
CA LEU A 712 16.11 8.32 5.71
C LEU A 712 17.33 8.81 4.94
N LYS A 713 17.34 8.52 3.63
CA LYS A 713 18.34 9.03 2.68
C LYS A 713 17.65 9.74 1.52
N THR A 714 17.71 11.06 1.54
CA THR A 714 16.90 11.90 0.67
C THR A 714 17.78 12.75 -0.25
N GLU A 715 17.36 12.86 -1.51
CA GLU A 715 17.95 13.78 -2.49
C GLU A 715 16.92 14.87 -2.80
N PHE A 716 17.14 16.07 -2.26
CA PHE A 716 16.28 17.23 -2.41
C PHE A 716 16.62 18.02 -3.68
N MET A 717 15.60 18.63 -4.31
CA MET A 717 15.85 19.76 -5.21
C MET A 717 16.53 20.90 -4.45
N ASP A 718 17.41 21.62 -5.13
CA ASP A 718 18.10 22.80 -4.59
C ASP A 718 17.20 24.04 -4.41
N ARG A 719 15.94 23.97 -4.87
CA ARG A 719 14.99 25.09 -4.87
C ARG A 719 13.54 24.61 -4.72
N ASN A 720 12.66 25.55 -4.40
CA ASN A 720 11.21 25.32 -4.36
C ASN A 720 10.63 25.31 -5.77
N LEU A 721 9.51 24.61 -5.98
CA LEU A 721 8.82 24.60 -7.27
C LEU A 721 8.47 26.02 -7.74
N GLY A 722 8.76 26.27 -9.01
CA GLY A 722 8.53 27.56 -9.67
C GLY A 722 9.58 28.64 -9.41
N ALA A 723 10.65 28.36 -8.64
CA ALA A 723 11.78 29.26 -8.49
C ALA A 723 12.67 29.23 -9.76
N THR A 724 13.00 30.37 -10.36
CA THR A 724 13.84 30.36 -11.58
C THR A 724 15.31 30.12 -11.26
N ASP A 725 15.78 30.46 -10.05
CA ASP A 725 17.13 30.17 -9.57
C ASP A 725 17.13 29.63 -8.13
N ALA A 726 18.22 28.97 -7.71
CA ALA A 726 18.37 28.49 -6.34
C ALA A 726 18.67 29.64 -5.36
N PHE A 727 18.28 29.48 -4.09
CA PHE A 727 18.65 30.44 -3.05
C PHE A 727 20.18 30.44 -2.89
N PRO A 728 20.86 31.59 -3.06
CA PRO A 728 22.31 31.64 -3.17
C PRO A 728 23.00 31.40 -1.81
N ILE A 729 24.28 31.07 -1.87
CA ILE A 729 25.17 31.26 -0.72
C ILE A 729 25.47 32.75 -0.63
N VAL A 730 25.02 33.39 0.43
CA VAL A 730 25.18 34.83 0.68
C VAL A 730 26.44 35.04 1.50
N ALA A 731 27.35 35.87 1.00
CA ALA A 731 28.64 36.13 1.65
C ALA A 731 28.49 36.88 2.98
N ASP A 732 27.70 37.95 3.00
CA ASP A 732 27.30 38.66 4.22
C ASP A 732 25.78 38.52 4.44
N PRO A 733 25.33 37.65 5.37
CA PRO A 733 23.92 37.43 5.65
C PRO A 733 23.16 38.63 6.20
N LEU A 734 23.82 39.74 6.54
CA LEU A 734 23.19 40.97 7.04
C LEU A 734 23.04 42.02 5.95
N THR A 735 23.96 42.03 4.99
CA THR A 735 23.97 42.97 3.86
C THR A 735 24.25 42.25 2.54
N PRO A 736 23.27 41.50 2.00
CA PRO A 736 23.40 40.89 0.68
C PRO A 736 23.74 41.94 -0.40
N THR A 737 24.56 41.55 -1.37
CA THR A 737 24.88 42.34 -2.56
C THR A 737 23.69 42.43 -3.51
N ALA A 738 23.72 43.38 -4.45
CA ALA A 738 22.67 43.51 -5.47
C ALA A 738 22.48 42.22 -6.31
N ALA A 739 23.58 41.52 -6.63
CA ALA A 739 23.53 40.26 -7.37
C ALA A 739 22.91 39.13 -6.54
N GLU A 740 23.22 39.06 -5.24
CA GLU A 740 22.61 38.09 -4.33
C GLU A 740 21.12 38.37 -4.13
N TYR A 741 20.71 39.64 -4.00
CA TYR A 741 19.29 40.03 -3.94
C TYR A 741 18.51 39.59 -5.18
N ALA A 742 19.08 39.73 -6.38
CA ALA A 742 18.46 39.26 -7.61
C ALA A 742 18.22 37.74 -7.60
N LYS A 743 19.18 36.95 -7.09
CA LYS A 743 19.03 35.50 -6.92
C LYS A 743 18.04 35.13 -5.81
N ILE A 744 18.05 35.84 -4.68
CA ILE A 744 17.06 35.66 -3.61
C ILE A 744 15.64 35.89 -4.15
N ARG A 745 15.45 36.95 -4.95
CA ARG A 745 14.18 37.22 -5.64
C ARG A 745 13.77 36.07 -6.55
N ALA A 746 14.68 35.60 -7.41
CA ALA A 746 14.46 34.47 -8.32
C ALA A 746 14.15 33.15 -7.59
N SER A 747 14.58 33.02 -6.33
CA SER A 747 14.38 31.81 -5.53
C SER A 747 13.00 31.67 -4.85
N THR A 748 12.14 32.71 -4.88
CA THR A 748 10.87 32.78 -4.13
C THR A 748 9.95 31.55 -4.32
N GLY A 749 9.86 31.03 -5.54
CA GLY A 749 8.97 29.92 -5.89
C GLY A 749 7.48 30.28 -5.90
N LEU A 750 6.63 29.26 -6.03
CA LEU A 750 5.17 29.37 -6.08
C LEU A 750 4.52 28.69 -4.87
N HIS A 751 3.29 29.09 -4.54
CA HIS A 751 2.49 28.45 -3.51
C HIS A 751 1.58 27.37 -4.09
N TYR A 752 1.28 26.37 -3.29
CA TYR A 752 0.34 25.28 -3.57
C TYR A 752 -0.52 25.06 -2.34
N GLN A 753 -1.81 24.74 -2.55
CA GLN A 753 -2.65 24.20 -1.49
C GLN A 753 -2.40 22.70 -1.38
N TRP A 754 -2.47 22.16 -0.16
CA TRP A 754 -2.15 20.76 0.07
C TRP A 754 -3.01 19.84 -0.79
N GLY A 755 -2.40 18.93 -1.53
CA GLY A 755 -3.08 18.00 -2.44
C GLY A 755 -3.54 18.58 -3.78
N ARG A 756 -3.19 19.83 -4.14
CA ARG A 756 -3.42 20.40 -5.49
C ARG A 756 -2.16 20.34 -6.35
N LYS A 757 -2.34 20.23 -7.66
CA LYS A 757 -1.25 20.29 -8.66
C LYS A 757 -0.95 21.71 -9.17
N ASP A 758 -1.93 22.61 -9.06
CA ASP A 758 -1.90 23.90 -9.76
C ASP A 758 -1.20 24.98 -8.92
N PRO A 759 -0.20 25.68 -9.48
CA PRO A 759 0.53 26.71 -8.76
C PRO A 759 -0.26 28.01 -8.60
N ILE A 760 -0.08 28.64 -7.44
CA ILE A 760 -0.56 29.98 -7.11
C ILE A 760 0.65 30.93 -7.05
N PRO A 761 0.70 32.00 -7.86
CA PRO A 761 1.72 33.03 -7.73
C PRO A 761 1.68 33.67 -6.34
N VAL A 762 2.85 33.95 -5.78
CA VAL A 762 2.97 34.60 -4.46
C VAL A 762 2.61 36.09 -4.53
N PHE A 763 2.74 36.71 -5.71
CA PHE A 763 2.53 38.14 -6.00
C PHE A 763 3.43 39.10 -5.23
N GLN A 764 4.38 38.60 -4.46
CA GLN A 764 5.39 39.37 -3.74
C GLN A 764 6.72 38.62 -3.72
N HIS A 765 7.83 39.36 -3.75
CA HIS A 765 9.18 38.77 -3.73
C HIS A 765 9.69 38.50 -2.32
N ALA A 766 10.53 37.46 -2.16
CA ALA A 766 11.12 37.11 -0.87
C ALA A 766 12.13 38.14 -0.31
N ASP A 767 12.74 38.97 -1.16
CA ASP A 767 13.79 39.94 -0.78
C ASP A 767 13.23 41.20 -0.09
N THR A 768 12.41 41.96 -0.81
CA THR A 768 11.90 43.27 -0.42
C THR A 768 10.42 43.23 -0.07
N ARG A 769 9.74 42.09 -0.31
CA ARG A 769 8.28 41.94 -0.23
C ARG A 769 7.52 42.85 -1.21
N ALA A 770 8.23 43.43 -2.18
CA ALA A 770 7.64 44.22 -3.24
C ALA A 770 6.69 43.35 -4.07
N SER A 771 5.53 43.91 -4.40
CA SER A 771 4.53 43.24 -5.22
C SER A 771 4.99 43.14 -6.66
N TYR A 772 4.64 42.02 -7.32
CA TYR A 772 4.81 41.84 -8.76
C TYR A 772 3.49 41.36 -9.38
N ASN A 773 3.35 41.61 -10.68
CA ASN A 773 2.17 41.21 -11.44
C ASN A 773 2.42 39.91 -12.19
N VAL A 774 1.35 39.20 -12.52
CA VAL A 774 1.37 38.11 -13.51
C VAL A 774 0.49 38.51 -14.69
N PHE A 775 0.55 37.75 -15.77
CA PHE A 775 -0.09 38.11 -17.03
C PHE A 775 -1.01 37.00 -17.50
N LEU A 776 -2.29 37.29 -17.69
CA LEU A 776 -3.27 36.35 -18.25
C LEU A 776 -3.10 36.29 -19.76
N GLY A 777 -3.05 35.10 -20.32
CA GLY A 777 -2.80 34.88 -21.74
C GLY A 777 -4.07 34.55 -22.53
N THR A 778 -4.05 34.93 -23.80
CA THR A 778 -5.04 34.57 -24.81
C THR A 778 -4.32 34.15 -26.08
N VAL A 779 -4.41 32.86 -26.43
CA VAL A 779 -3.81 32.30 -27.65
C VAL A 779 -4.70 32.61 -28.86
N GLY A 780 -4.13 33.25 -29.88
CA GLY A 780 -4.78 33.52 -31.16
C GLY A 780 -4.73 32.33 -32.13
N SER A 781 -5.40 32.45 -33.28
CA SER A 781 -5.46 31.37 -34.29
C SER A 781 -4.11 30.98 -34.91
N SER A 782 -3.14 31.89 -34.94
CA SER A 782 -1.75 31.64 -35.37
C SER A 782 -0.87 31.04 -34.27
N GLY A 783 -1.42 30.80 -33.08
CA GLY A 783 -0.69 30.32 -31.90
C GLY A 783 -0.01 31.42 -31.09
N SER A 784 0.06 32.68 -31.57
CA SER A 784 0.64 33.80 -30.84
C SER A 784 -0.14 34.13 -29.56
N VAL A 785 0.53 34.58 -28.51
CA VAL A 785 -0.09 34.87 -27.22
C VAL A 785 -0.21 36.37 -26.98
N ALA A 786 -1.44 36.84 -26.73
CA ALA A 786 -1.69 38.19 -26.21
C ALA A 786 -1.82 38.14 -24.69
N TYR A 787 -1.36 39.18 -23.99
CA TYR A 787 -1.36 39.23 -22.53
C TYR A 787 -2.11 40.42 -21.96
N THR A 788 -2.78 40.20 -20.83
CA THR A 788 -3.35 41.25 -19.98
C THR A 788 -2.80 41.14 -18.56
N THR A 789 -2.63 42.27 -17.88
CA THR A 789 -2.01 42.28 -16.54
C THR A 789 -3.01 41.87 -15.47
N LEU A 790 -2.67 40.88 -14.67
CA LEU A 790 -3.31 40.57 -13.38
C LEU A 790 -2.47 41.13 -12.24
N THR A 791 -2.99 42.16 -11.59
CA THR A 791 -2.30 42.81 -10.48
C THR A 791 -2.46 42.03 -9.17
N ALA A 792 -1.49 42.20 -8.27
CA ALA A 792 -1.58 41.67 -6.91
C ALA A 792 -2.85 42.13 -6.18
N ALA A 793 -3.29 43.37 -6.37
CA ALA A 793 -4.50 43.90 -5.74
C ALA A 793 -5.77 43.22 -6.27
N THR A 794 -5.84 42.96 -7.58
CA THR A 794 -6.96 42.26 -8.21
C THR A 794 -7.06 40.81 -7.73
N TYR A 795 -5.94 40.08 -7.67
CA TYR A 795 -5.92 38.70 -7.21
C TYR A 795 -6.31 38.58 -5.73
N ASN A 796 -5.77 39.46 -4.88
CA ASN A 796 -6.01 39.45 -3.45
C ASN A 796 -7.33 40.15 -3.03
N ASN A 797 -8.24 40.42 -3.97
CA ASN A 797 -9.55 40.95 -3.63
C ASN A 797 -10.47 39.82 -3.13
N LEU A 798 -10.87 39.87 -1.85
CA LEU A 798 -11.77 38.88 -1.23
C LEU A 798 -13.17 38.83 -1.88
N ALA A 799 -13.63 39.94 -2.46
CA ALA A 799 -14.89 39.99 -3.21
C ALA A 799 -14.70 39.74 -4.72
N GLY A 800 -13.48 39.41 -5.14
CA GLY A 800 -13.13 39.11 -6.52
C GLY A 800 -13.33 37.64 -6.90
N ASN A 801 -12.78 37.25 -8.06
CA ASN A 801 -13.01 35.93 -8.66
C ASN A 801 -11.93 34.89 -8.30
N TYR A 802 -10.87 35.29 -7.59
CA TYR A 802 -9.69 34.43 -7.37
C TYR A 802 -9.60 33.83 -5.97
N ILE A 803 -10.34 34.35 -5.00
CA ILE A 803 -10.44 33.78 -3.65
C ILE A 803 -11.89 33.34 -3.47
N VAL A 804 -12.15 32.04 -3.59
CA VAL A 804 -13.51 31.52 -3.67
C VAL A 804 -13.82 30.63 -2.46
N PRO A 805 -14.87 30.95 -1.67
CA PRO A 805 -15.29 30.12 -0.53
C PRO A 805 -15.96 28.80 -0.91
N TYR A 806 -15.83 27.80 -0.04
CA TYR A 806 -16.39 26.45 -0.19
C TYR A 806 -17.84 26.42 -0.65
N ASN A 807 -18.74 27.09 0.08
CA ASN A 807 -20.16 27.10 -0.25
C ASN A 807 -20.47 27.71 -1.62
N THR A 808 -19.57 28.54 -2.17
CA THR A 808 -19.72 29.09 -3.52
C THR A 808 -19.38 28.04 -4.57
N TYR A 809 -18.24 27.37 -4.47
CA TYR A 809 -17.85 26.39 -5.49
C TYR A 809 -18.54 25.04 -5.36
N THR A 810 -19.14 24.71 -4.20
CA THR A 810 -19.91 23.47 -4.02
C THR A 810 -21.40 23.58 -4.31
N ASN A 811 -21.94 24.78 -4.54
CA ASN A 811 -23.37 24.96 -4.78
C ASN A 811 -23.84 24.37 -6.12
N SER A 812 -25.16 24.39 -6.34
CA SER A 812 -25.82 23.85 -7.53
C SER A 812 -25.41 24.50 -8.84
N ALA A 813 -24.88 25.74 -8.83
CA ALA A 813 -24.40 26.42 -10.02
C ALA A 813 -22.96 26.04 -10.41
N ASN A 814 -22.22 25.39 -9.50
CA ASN A 814 -20.82 25.02 -9.70
C ASN A 814 -20.62 23.50 -9.61
N ALA A 815 -19.98 22.98 -8.56
CA ALA A 815 -19.71 21.55 -8.44
C ALA A 815 -20.97 20.71 -8.16
N ASN A 816 -22.09 21.33 -7.77
CA ASN A 816 -23.38 20.69 -7.52
C ASN A 816 -23.26 19.47 -6.58
N ILE A 817 -22.69 19.69 -5.40
CA ILE A 817 -22.56 18.67 -4.36
C ILE A 817 -23.94 18.45 -3.74
N LEU A 818 -24.41 17.20 -3.77
CA LEU A 818 -25.67 16.78 -3.17
C LEU A 818 -25.43 16.08 -1.84
N ALA A 819 -26.41 16.14 -0.94
CA ALA A 819 -26.36 15.40 0.32
C ALA A 819 -26.29 13.88 0.12
N THR A 820 -26.92 13.39 -0.96
CA THR A 820 -26.97 11.98 -1.35
C THR A 820 -25.71 11.47 -2.06
N ASP A 821 -24.80 12.36 -2.47
CA ASP A 821 -23.56 11.96 -3.13
C ASP A 821 -22.72 11.10 -2.19
N LYS A 822 -22.10 10.05 -2.73
CA LYS A 822 -21.07 9.26 -2.04
C LYS A 822 -19.79 10.10 -1.87
N VAL A 823 -18.94 9.71 -0.92
CA VAL A 823 -17.69 10.44 -0.63
C VAL A 823 -16.82 10.61 -1.88
N ASN A 824 -16.67 9.56 -2.68
CA ASN A 824 -15.91 9.60 -3.93
C ASN A 824 -16.51 10.55 -4.98
N GLU A 825 -17.85 10.66 -5.05
CA GLU A 825 -18.54 11.58 -5.96
C GLU A 825 -18.34 13.03 -5.53
N LYS A 826 -18.41 13.30 -4.22
CA LYS A 826 -18.12 14.63 -3.67
C LYS A 826 -16.69 15.05 -3.98
N ILE A 827 -15.72 14.16 -3.76
CA ILE A 827 -14.30 14.37 -4.09
C ILE A 827 -14.16 14.69 -5.59
N ALA A 828 -14.71 13.84 -6.47
CA ALA A 828 -14.59 14.02 -7.91
C ALA A 828 -15.19 15.34 -8.40
N LYS A 829 -16.35 15.75 -7.87
CA LYS A 829 -17.01 17.03 -8.20
C LYS A 829 -16.18 18.25 -7.76
N VAL A 830 -15.62 18.25 -6.55
CA VAL A 830 -14.77 19.38 -6.09
C VAL A 830 -13.42 19.39 -6.81
N LEU A 831 -12.79 18.24 -7.04
CA LEU A 831 -11.57 18.15 -7.86
C LEU A 831 -11.83 18.65 -9.30
N SER A 832 -12.99 18.33 -9.87
CA SER A 832 -13.40 18.85 -11.18
C SER A 832 -13.48 20.37 -11.19
N TYR A 833 -14.00 20.98 -10.13
CA TYR A 833 -13.99 22.44 -9.99
C TYR A 833 -12.56 22.99 -9.90
N SER A 834 -11.69 22.38 -9.10
CA SER A 834 -10.28 22.78 -8.99
C SER A 834 -9.56 22.73 -10.34
N VAL A 835 -9.77 21.66 -11.12
CA VAL A 835 -9.17 21.48 -12.45
C VAL A 835 -9.69 22.52 -13.44
N LYS A 836 -10.98 22.84 -13.38
CA LYS A 836 -11.60 23.89 -14.21
C LYS A 836 -11.17 25.30 -13.82
N ASN A 837 -10.61 25.49 -12.61
CA ASN A 837 -10.23 26.79 -12.07
C ASN A 837 -8.82 26.80 -11.45
N PRO A 838 -7.75 26.55 -12.23
CA PRO A 838 -6.40 26.32 -11.67
C PRO A 838 -5.86 27.47 -10.81
N LEU A 839 -6.14 28.72 -11.20
CA LEU A 839 -5.61 29.93 -10.55
C LEU A 839 -6.41 30.36 -9.29
N VAL A 840 -7.58 29.75 -9.03
CA VAL A 840 -8.41 30.07 -7.87
C VAL A 840 -7.79 29.54 -6.59
N TYR A 841 -7.71 30.39 -5.57
CA TYR A 841 -7.43 30.01 -4.18
C TYR A 841 -8.73 29.61 -3.49
N MET A 842 -8.89 28.31 -3.24
CA MET A 842 -10.12 27.73 -2.70
C MET A 842 -10.08 27.74 -1.17
N ILE A 843 -10.93 28.54 -0.52
CA ILE A 843 -10.91 28.75 0.93
C ILE A 843 -12.15 28.13 1.62
N PRO A 844 -12.09 27.81 2.92
CA PRO A 844 -13.26 27.35 3.64
C PRO A 844 -14.31 28.45 3.81
N SER A 845 -15.60 28.04 3.81
CA SER A 845 -16.70 28.90 4.26
C SER A 845 -16.91 28.85 5.77
N SER A 846 -16.47 27.76 6.41
CA SER A 846 -16.48 27.55 7.85
C SER A 846 -15.29 26.68 8.25
N PHE A 847 -14.79 26.86 9.47
CA PHE A 847 -13.72 26.03 10.00
C PHE A 847 -14.26 24.77 10.67
N ALA A 848 -13.43 23.73 10.69
CA ALA A 848 -13.67 22.57 11.53
C ALA A 848 -13.85 23.02 13.00
N PRO A 849 -14.80 22.42 13.76
CA PRO A 849 -15.02 22.79 15.15
C PRO A 849 -13.76 22.64 16.01
N TYR A 850 -13.47 23.67 16.82
CA TYR A 850 -12.36 23.64 17.76
C TYR A 850 -12.66 22.72 18.96
N ASN A 851 -11.72 21.83 19.28
CA ASN A 851 -11.83 20.98 20.46
C ASN A 851 -11.15 21.66 21.67
N SER A 852 -11.92 22.37 22.49
CA SER A 852 -11.40 23.10 23.64
C SER A 852 -10.89 22.20 24.78
N ALA A 853 -11.40 20.97 24.88
CA ALA A 853 -10.98 20.03 25.91
C ALA A 853 -9.60 19.42 25.61
N VAL A 854 -9.36 19.07 24.34
CA VAL A 854 -8.08 18.54 23.86
C VAL A 854 -7.75 19.20 22.53
N PRO A 855 -7.04 20.34 22.55
CA PRO A 855 -6.80 21.14 21.34
C PRO A 855 -6.11 20.37 20.20
N ASN A 856 -5.26 19.40 20.53
CA ASN A 856 -4.60 18.52 19.55
C ASN A 856 -5.57 17.60 18.77
N TYR A 857 -6.81 17.44 19.24
CA TYR A 857 -7.87 16.70 18.55
C TYR A 857 -8.74 17.60 17.67
N THR A 858 -8.36 18.86 17.49
CA THR A 858 -9.00 19.75 16.50
C THR A 858 -8.63 19.30 15.09
N ASN A 859 -9.65 19.09 14.26
CA ASN A 859 -9.46 18.67 12.87
C ASN A 859 -8.93 19.80 11.99
N GLY A 860 -8.22 19.44 10.92
CA GLY A 860 -7.91 20.34 9.82
C GLY A 860 -9.15 20.68 9.00
N THR A 861 -9.21 21.88 8.44
CA THR A 861 -10.26 22.35 7.54
C THR A 861 -9.78 22.22 6.10
N ASP A 862 -10.32 21.26 5.36
CA ASP A 862 -9.90 21.02 3.98
C ASP A 862 -10.57 22.00 2.99
N TRP A 863 -9.92 22.25 1.85
CA TRP A 863 -10.57 22.88 0.70
C TRP A 863 -11.36 21.85 -0.13
N LEU A 864 -11.03 20.56 -0.01
CA LEU A 864 -11.65 19.50 -0.78
C LEU A 864 -13.05 19.14 -0.27
N LEU A 865 -13.18 18.93 1.04
CA LEU A 865 -14.45 18.59 1.69
C LEU A 865 -14.52 19.20 3.10
N ASN A 866 -15.73 19.44 3.60
CA ASN A 866 -15.99 19.76 5.01
C ASN A 866 -15.85 18.53 5.93
N GLU A 867 -14.96 17.60 5.60
CA GLU A 867 -14.67 16.38 6.35
C GLU A 867 -13.15 16.14 6.32
N PRO A 868 -12.51 15.85 7.47
CA PRO A 868 -11.06 15.69 7.52
C PRO A 868 -10.59 14.36 6.93
N SER A 869 -9.32 14.32 6.55
CA SER A 869 -8.60 13.09 6.14
C SER A 869 -9.20 12.37 4.92
N THR A 870 -9.83 13.13 4.02
CA THR A 870 -10.33 12.59 2.75
C THR A 870 -9.27 12.71 1.65
N ALA A 871 -9.17 11.68 0.80
CA ALA A 871 -8.14 11.54 -0.23
C ALA A 871 -6.71 11.88 0.27
N PRO A 872 -6.19 11.21 1.32
CA PRO A 872 -4.85 11.45 1.85
C PRO A 872 -3.73 11.14 0.83
N GLU A 873 -4.02 10.32 -0.18
CA GLU A 873 -3.12 9.93 -1.26
C GLU A 873 -2.98 10.99 -2.38
N ARG A 874 -3.57 12.19 -2.21
CA ARG A 874 -3.54 13.27 -3.22
C ARG A 874 -2.15 13.61 -3.74
N TRP A 875 -1.07 13.39 -2.99
CA TRP A 875 0.33 13.53 -3.44
C TRP A 875 1.16 12.23 -3.32
N GLY A 876 0.50 11.08 -3.21
CA GLY A 876 1.16 9.77 -3.24
C GLY A 876 1.69 9.27 -1.89
N ARG A 877 1.09 9.67 -0.76
CA ARG A 877 1.48 9.20 0.57
C ARG A 877 1.59 7.66 0.62
N GLY A 878 2.78 7.15 0.96
CA GLY A 878 3.07 5.72 1.08
C GLY A 878 3.28 4.99 -0.25
N GLY A 879 2.68 5.49 -1.33
CA GLY A 879 2.71 4.91 -2.68
C GLY A 879 3.60 5.69 -3.65
N GLU A 880 3.35 5.47 -4.93
CA GLU A 880 3.97 6.20 -6.04
C GLU A 880 3.50 7.66 -6.10
N LYS A 881 4.23 8.47 -6.87
CA LYS A 881 3.81 9.82 -7.25
C LYS A 881 2.38 9.82 -7.82
N SER A 882 1.47 10.57 -7.21
CA SER A 882 0.07 10.63 -7.66
C SER A 882 -0.13 11.50 -8.92
N PRO A 883 -1.28 11.37 -9.61
CA PRO A 883 -1.65 12.25 -10.72
C PRO A 883 -1.80 13.74 -10.35
N PHE A 884 -1.93 14.09 -9.07
CA PHE A 884 -2.04 15.48 -8.57
C PHE A 884 -0.76 16.03 -7.94
N ASP A 885 0.31 15.23 -7.87
CA ASP A 885 1.62 15.70 -7.42
C ASP A 885 2.17 16.79 -8.39
N PRO A 886 2.53 18.00 -7.91
CA PRO A 886 2.95 19.10 -8.76
C PRO A 886 4.42 18.99 -9.24
N CYS A 887 5.21 18.05 -8.75
CA CYS A 887 6.63 17.96 -9.11
C CYS A 887 6.81 17.52 -10.58
N PRO A 888 7.91 17.92 -11.24
CA PRO A 888 8.22 17.47 -12.59
C PRO A 888 8.60 15.98 -12.64
N GLU A 889 8.80 15.46 -13.84
CA GLU A 889 9.21 14.07 -14.07
C GLU A 889 10.48 13.71 -13.30
N GLY A 890 10.51 12.52 -12.70
CA GLY A 890 11.61 12.05 -11.86
C GLY A 890 11.69 12.69 -10.46
N TRP A 891 10.68 13.45 -10.06
CA TRP A 891 10.59 14.14 -8.78
C TRP A 891 9.20 14.02 -8.16
N ARG A 892 9.11 14.03 -6.82
CA ARG A 892 7.84 13.98 -6.08
C ARG A 892 7.85 14.82 -4.82
N ILE A 893 6.68 15.06 -4.23
CA ILE A 893 6.56 15.62 -2.90
C ILE A 893 7.13 14.63 -1.87
N PRO A 894 7.93 15.09 -0.89
CA PRO A 894 8.57 14.22 0.10
C PRO A 894 7.55 13.49 0.97
N ASP A 895 7.82 12.20 1.18
CA ASP A 895 7.05 11.33 2.06
C ASP A 895 7.76 11.13 3.42
N LEU A 896 7.03 10.58 4.41
CA LEU A 896 7.45 10.39 5.79
C LEU A 896 7.40 8.90 6.18
N THR A 897 8.21 8.46 7.15
CA THR A 897 8.10 7.09 7.69
C THR A 897 7.01 6.98 8.76
N GLY A 898 6.53 8.10 9.31
CA GLY A 898 5.41 8.14 10.24
C GLY A 898 4.68 9.47 10.23
N VAL A 899 3.39 9.45 10.56
CA VAL A 899 2.49 10.62 10.53
C VAL A 899 1.88 10.96 11.89
N ALA A 900 2.37 10.32 12.96
CA ALA A 900 1.91 10.55 14.32
C ALA A 900 3.07 10.96 15.24
N ILE A 901 2.82 11.90 16.15
CA ILE A 901 3.75 12.24 17.21
C ILE A 901 3.46 11.37 18.43
N ILE A 902 4.34 10.39 18.66
CA ILE A 902 4.27 9.47 19.79
C ILE A 902 5.48 9.73 20.69
N THR A 903 5.22 9.92 21.98
CA THR A 903 6.27 10.18 22.98
C THR A 903 7.39 9.16 22.90
N ASN A 904 8.64 9.64 22.77
CA ASN A 904 9.87 8.84 22.64
C ASN A 904 9.99 8.04 21.33
N LYS A 905 9.08 8.23 20.38
CA LYS A 905 9.12 7.66 19.01
C LYS A 905 9.05 8.76 17.93
N ASP A 906 9.29 10.02 18.31
CA ASP A 906 9.21 11.23 17.48
C ASP A 906 10.59 11.66 16.93
N TYR A 907 11.41 10.70 16.53
CA TYR A 907 12.75 10.87 15.98
C TYR A 907 12.84 10.22 14.59
N GLY A 908 13.62 10.80 13.68
CA GLY A 908 13.89 10.17 12.39
C GLY A 908 12.75 10.24 11.38
N ILE A 909 11.49 10.43 11.76
CA ILE A 909 10.34 10.26 10.83
C ILE A 909 10.22 11.26 9.68
N SER A 910 11.09 12.29 9.63
CA SER A 910 11.08 13.36 8.64
C SER A 910 12.40 13.40 7.87
N PRO A 911 12.38 13.60 6.53
CA PRO A 911 13.59 13.84 5.73
C PRO A 911 14.46 15.00 6.23
N TRP A 912 13.90 15.93 7.00
CA TRP A 912 14.60 17.09 7.58
C TRP A 912 14.99 16.87 9.04
N TYR A 913 14.84 15.67 9.58
CA TYR A 913 15.27 15.37 10.95
C TYR A 913 16.79 15.52 11.08
N LYS A 914 17.23 16.18 12.15
CA LYS A 914 18.63 16.19 12.59
C LYS A 914 18.77 15.28 13.81
N LYS A 915 19.81 14.44 13.81
CA LYS A 915 20.11 13.50 14.90
C LYS A 915 19.91 14.13 16.29
N ASP A 916 19.24 13.37 17.16
CA ASP A 916 18.91 13.70 18.56
C ASP A 916 17.89 14.85 18.77
N LYS A 917 17.29 15.41 17.72
CA LYS A 917 16.26 16.47 17.82
C LYS A 917 14.86 15.92 17.57
N LYS A 918 13.94 16.09 18.52
CA LYS A 918 12.53 15.69 18.32
C LYS A 918 11.92 16.42 17.13
N VAL A 919 11.31 15.70 16.19
CA VAL A 919 10.91 16.32 14.91
C VAL A 919 9.83 17.40 15.06
N ALA A 920 8.95 17.26 16.07
CA ALA A 920 7.83 18.16 16.34
C ALA A 920 8.14 19.23 17.39
N THR A 921 9.42 19.46 17.70
CA THR A 921 9.86 20.53 18.59
C THR A 921 10.54 21.64 17.79
N SER A 922 10.23 22.89 18.13
CA SER A 922 10.88 24.06 17.55
C SER A 922 12.26 24.26 18.19
N TYR A 923 13.31 24.29 17.36
CA TYR A 923 14.68 24.55 17.80
C TYR A 923 15.27 25.75 17.06
N SER A 924 16.37 26.30 17.56
CA SER A 924 17.06 27.43 16.93
C SER A 924 17.69 26.99 15.61
N VAL A 925 17.43 27.73 14.53
CA VAL A 925 18.05 27.46 13.22
C VAL A 925 19.58 27.49 13.33
N ILE A 926 20.10 28.47 14.07
CA ILE A 926 21.54 28.74 14.14
C ILE A 926 22.25 27.72 15.01
N THR A 927 21.79 27.52 16.25
CA THR A 927 22.53 26.74 17.24
C THR A 927 22.23 25.25 17.16
N ASP A 928 21.01 24.85 16.80
CA ASP A 928 20.63 23.45 16.76
C ASP A 928 20.81 22.84 15.38
N TYR A 929 20.49 23.59 14.31
CA TYR A 929 20.55 23.11 12.93
C TYR A 929 21.76 23.60 12.14
N ALA A 930 22.66 24.39 12.74
CA ALA A 930 23.84 24.97 12.07
C ALA A 930 23.47 25.78 10.81
N GLY A 931 22.25 26.33 10.77
CA GLY A 931 21.77 27.16 9.69
C GLY A 931 22.21 28.63 9.85
N VAL A 932 22.19 29.37 8.75
CA VAL A 932 22.50 30.80 8.72
C VAL A 932 21.24 31.56 8.30
N ARG A 933 20.81 32.49 9.13
CA ARG A 933 19.68 33.39 8.82
C ARG A 933 20.16 34.53 7.93
N VAL A 934 19.51 34.73 6.80
CA VAL A 934 19.76 35.85 5.89
C VAL A 934 18.72 36.95 6.12
N ARG A 935 19.19 38.20 6.23
CA ARG A 935 18.36 39.38 6.47
C ARG A 935 18.56 40.43 5.39
N ASN A 936 17.54 41.26 5.21
CA ASN A 936 17.67 42.50 4.45
C ASN A 936 18.06 43.68 5.38
N THR A 937 18.22 44.86 4.79
CA THR A 937 18.59 46.10 5.49
C THR A 937 17.62 46.54 6.58
N THR A 938 16.35 46.09 6.53
CA THR A 938 15.33 46.35 7.57
C THR A 938 15.29 45.26 8.64
N THR A 939 16.36 44.45 8.77
CA THR A 939 16.51 43.31 9.69
C THR A 939 15.50 42.18 9.49
N THR A 940 14.70 42.23 8.42
CA THR A 940 13.71 41.21 8.09
C THR A 940 14.40 39.96 7.58
N THR A 941 13.97 38.80 8.07
CA THR A 941 14.42 37.50 7.58
C THR A 941 13.89 37.26 6.16
N ILE A 942 14.81 37.09 5.20
CA ILE A 942 14.49 36.86 3.77
C ILE A 942 14.82 35.43 3.31
N GLY A 943 15.48 34.63 4.16
CA GLY A 943 15.73 33.23 3.92
C GLY A 943 16.73 32.62 4.89
N TYR A 944 17.07 31.36 4.63
CA TYR A 944 17.96 30.53 5.44
C TYR A 944 18.91 29.74 4.56
N MET A 945 20.16 29.63 4.99
CA MET A 945 21.15 28.77 4.37
C MET A 945 21.53 27.61 5.29
N PHE A 946 21.69 26.42 4.74
CA PHE A 946 22.12 25.23 5.47
C PHE A 946 23.40 24.70 4.80
N ASN A 947 24.51 25.39 5.09
CA ASN A 947 25.79 25.18 4.43
C ASN A 947 26.68 24.19 5.19
N ASP A 948 26.29 23.80 6.40
CA ASP A 948 27.02 22.84 7.21
C ASP A 948 26.96 21.44 6.56
N PRO A 949 28.10 20.79 6.30
CA PRO A 949 28.12 19.49 5.64
C PRO A 949 27.44 18.38 6.45
N THR A 950 27.24 18.56 7.76
CA THR A 950 26.52 17.61 8.62
C THR A 950 25.00 17.75 8.52
N TYR A 951 24.48 18.81 7.89
CA TYR A 951 23.05 19.07 7.72
C TYR A 951 22.73 19.73 6.37
N SER A 952 22.98 19.00 5.28
CA SER A 952 22.85 19.46 3.90
C SER A 952 21.44 19.31 3.31
N VAL A 953 20.45 20.00 3.88
CA VAL A 953 19.05 19.98 3.41
C VAL A 953 18.74 21.07 2.34
N GLY A 954 19.75 21.84 1.95
CA GLY A 954 19.63 22.92 0.97
C GLY A 954 19.10 24.24 1.55
N ASN A 955 19.14 25.32 0.76
CA ASN A 955 18.80 26.68 1.21
C ASN A 955 17.33 27.04 0.92
N TYR A 956 16.73 27.90 1.73
CA TYR A 956 15.28 28.20 1.68
C TYR A 956 14.99 29.71 1.64
N PRO A 957 14.21 30.21 0.66
CA PRO A 957 13.70 31.58 0.68
C PRO A 957 12.60 31.77 1.72
N ASN A 958 12.35 33.02 2.15
CA ASN A 958 11.13 33.39 2.86
C ASN A 958 10.07 33.93 1.88
N SER A 959 9.30 33.02 1.29
CA SER A 959 8.16 33.34 0.41
C SER A 959 6.86 33.64 1.18
N GLY A 960 6.87 33.47 2.51
CA GLY A 960 5.68 33.50 3.34
C GLY A 960 4.69 32.36 3.10
N SER A 961 3.53 32.44 3.77
CA SER A 961 2.41 31.51 3.64
C SER A 961 1.08 32.26 3.57
N ARG A 962 0.08 31.69 2.90
CA ARG A 962 -1.25 32.29 2.71
C ARG A 962 -2.29 31.57 3.56
N GLY A 963 -3.21 32.32 4.19
CA GLY A 963 -4.31 31.76 4.97
C GLY A 963 -3.91 31.19 6.33
N PHE A 964 -2.69 31.47 6.79
CA PHE A 964 -2.12 30.88 7.99
C PHE A 964 -2.97 31.14 9.25
N ARG A 965 -3.16 30.08 10.05
CA ARG A 965 -3.61 30.13 11.44
C ARG A 965 -3.03 28.97 12.24
N SER A 966 -2.99 29.11 13.56
CA SER A 966 -2.84 27.97 14.47
C SER A 966 -4.18 27.25 14.67
N VAL A 967 -4.28 26.03 14.14
CA VAL A 967 -5.48 25.16 14.27
C VAL A 967 -5.71 24.76 15.73
N THR A 968 -4.65 24.36 16.44
CA THR A 968 -4.73 23.91 17.84
C THR A 968 -4.79 25.05 18.84
N ALA A 969 -4.53 26.31 18.45
CA ALA A 969 -4.74 27.47 19.33
C ALA A 969 -6.05 28.23 19.06
N ASN A 970 -6.94 27.68 18.22
CA ASN A 970 -8.20 28.31 17.81
C ASN A 970 -8.03 29.74 17.24
N GLN A 971 -6.93 29.98 16.50
CA GLN A 971 -6.71 31.27 15.87
C GLN A 971 -7.64 31.41 14.65
N THR A 972 -8.21 32.59 14.42
CA THR A 972 -8.95 32.86 13.18
C THR A 972 -7.99 33.09 12.00
N ALA A 973 -8.34 32.58 10.82
CA ALA A 973 -7.66 32.94 9.57
C ALA A 973 -8.36 34.10 8.83
N THR A 974 -9.45 34.64 9.37
CA THR A 974 -10.12 35.81 8.79
C THR A 974 -9.14 36.97 8.67
N GLY A 975 -9.05 37.57 7.47
CA GLY A 975 -8.08 38.64 7.16
C GLY A 975 -6.68 38.15 6.74
N THR A 976 -6.45 36.84 6.67
CA THR A 976 -5.16 36.25 6.23
C THR A 976 -5.22 35.64 4.83
N PHE A 977 -6.40 35.55 4.21
CA PHE A 977 -6.55 34.92 2.89
C PHE A 977 -5.97 35.76 1.74
N ASN A 978 -5.96 37.08 1.89
CA ASN A 978 -5.54 38.05 0.88
C ASN A 978 -4.15 38.67 1.14
N VAL A 979 -3.41 38.15 2.12
CA VAL A 979 -2.06 38.61 2.47
C VAL A 979 -1.13 37.43 2.72
N ASN A 980 0.16 37.60 2.44
CA ASN A 980 1.18 36.61 2.76
C ASN A 980 1.74 36.86 4.17
N ASN A 981 1.78 35.81 4.98
CA ASN A 981 2.43 35.78 6.29
C ASN A 981 3.91 35.38 6.14
N TYR A 982 4.82 36.34 6.33
CA TYR A 982 6.27 36.11 6.25
C TYR A 982 6.91 35.64 7.56
N GLN A 983 6.15 35.51 8.64
CA GLN A 983 6.65 34.95 9.89
C GLN A 983 6.75 33.43 9.82
N PHE A 984 5.81 32.78 9.12
CA PHE A 984 5.70 31.32 9.08
C PHE A 984 5.78 30.76 7.65
N PRO A 985 6.93 30.92 6.95
CA PRO A 985 7.17 30.20 5.71
C PRO A 985 7.46 28.72 6.00
N GLY A 986 7.21 27.87 5.02
CA GLY A 986 7.46 26.43 5.15
C GLY A 986 7.26 25.69 3.84
N VAL A 987 7.42 24.38 3.90
CA VAL A 987 7.34 23.51 2.73
C VAL A 987 6.52 22.26 3.05
N TRP A 988 5.58 21.94 2.16
CA TRP A 988 4.70 20.80 2.33
C TRP A 988 5.40 19.44 2.22
N THR A 989 4.83 18.47 2.93
CA THR A 989 5.04 17.03 2.72
C THR A 989 3.79 16.39 2.14
N ALA A 990 3.89 15.14 1.70
CA ALA A 990 2.76 14.39 1.15
C ALA A 990 1.78 13.86 2.24
N ALA A 991 2.03 14.13 3.52
CA ALA A 991 1.33 13.48 4.62
C ALA A 991 0.24 14.35 5.30
N LEU A 992 -0.83 13.67 5.74
CA LEU A 992 -1.78 14.16 6.74
C LEU A 992 -1.50 13.48 8.08
N ASN A 993 -1.76 14.21 9.17
CA ASN A 993 -1.66 13.68 10.53
C ASN A 993 -2.65 12.54 10.79
N SER A 994 -2.28 11.66 11.72
CA SER A 994 -3.00 10.45 12.12
C SER A 994 -4.37 10.70 12.76
N ASN A 995 -5.01 9.60 13.22
CA ASN A 995 -6.24 9.57 14.01
C ASN A 995 -7.44 10.29 13.37
N TYR A 996 -7.49 10.37 12.04
CA TYR A 996 -8.56 11.06 11.31
C TYR A 996 -8.63 12.58 11.53
N ILE A 997 -7.53 13.21 11.94
CA ILE A 997 -7.49 14.64 12.25
C ILE A 997 -7.39 15.50 10.98
N GLY A 998 -6.70 15.02 9.93
CA GLY A 998 -6.69 15.67 8.61
C GLY A 998 -5.90 16.98 8.53
N ARG A 999 -4.99 17.24 9.48
CA ARG A 999 -4.06 18.38 9.41
C ARG A 999 -2.82 17.97 8.60
N PRO A 1000 -2.40 18.71 7.56
CA PRO A 1000 -1.22 18.35 6.77
C PRO A 1000 0.08 18.63 7.53
N VAL A 1001 1.12 17.87 7.19
CA VAL A 1001 2.45 18.00 7.76
C VAL A 1001 3.35 18.84 6.84
N ASN A 1002 4.07 19.80 7.42
CA ASN A 1002 5.11 20.58 6.74
C ASN A 1002 6.38 20.69 7.60
N ILE A 1003 7.45 21.18 6.99
CA ILE A 1003 8.48 21.91 7.75
C ILE A 1003 8.03 23.36 7.91
N LEU A 1004 8.37 23.99 9.03
CA LEU A 1004 8.02 25.38 9.29
C LEU A 1004 9.20 26.14 9.89
N PHE A 1005 9.36 27.39 9.48
CA PHE A 1005 10.26 28.33 10.12
C PHE A 1005 9.44 29.36 10.92
N ASN A 1006 9.96 29.77 12.08
CA ASN A 1006 9.50 30.99 12.76
C ASN A 1006 10.52 32.10 12.50
N ALA A 1007 10.24 32.89 11.46
CA ALA A 1007 11.13 33.93 10.94
C ALA A 1007 11.10 35.25 11.72
N ALA A 1008 10.40 35.30 12.86
CA ALA A 1008 10.46 36.42 13.77
C ALA A 1008 11.90 36.69 14.22
N SER A 1009 12.26 37.98 14.32
CA SER A 1009 13.63 38.42 14.64
C SER A 1009 14.14 37.86 15.97
N THR A 1010 13.24 37.68 16.95
CA THR A 1010 13.50 37.20 18.31
C THR A 1010 13.45 35.68 18.47
N ALA A 1011 12.77 34.94 17.58
CA ALA A 1011 12.60 33.50 17.70
C ALA A 1011 13.62 32.72 16.86
N ASN A 1012 13.61 32.92 15.53
CA ASN A 1012 14.50 32.25 14.58
C ASN A 1012 14.56 30.71 14.75
N GLN A 1013 13.39 30.07 14.64
CA GLN A 1013 13.24 28.64 14.92
C GLN A 1013 12.87 27.82 13.69
N PHE A 1014 13.18 26.52 13.73
CA PHE A 1014 12.82 25.52 12.73
C PHE A 1014 12.21 24.30 13.39
N ILE A 1015 11.19 23.74 12.73
CA ILE A 1015 10.52 22.50 13.10
C ILE A 1015 10.45 21.59 11.88
N ALA A 1016 10.91 20.35 12.04
CA ALA A 1016 11.05 19.37 10.95
C ALA A 1016 9.77 18.56 10.68
N PHE A 1017 8.81 18.62 11.60
CA PHE A 1017 7.48 18.03 11.47
C PHE A 1017 6.48 18.94 12.20
N HIS A 1018 5.74 19.74 11.45
CA HIS A 1018 4.70 20.62 11.99
C HIS A 1018 3.35 20.19 11.42
N ASP A 1019 2.42 19.84 12.30
CA ASP A 1019 1.11 19.29 11.96
C ASP A 1019 -0.03 20.27 12.26
N ASN A 1020 0.27 21.52 12.61
CA ASN A 1020 -0.73 22.51 13.04
C ASN A 1020 -1.15 23.41 11.87
N ASN A 1021 -1.63 22.77 10.80
CA ASN A 1021 -1.97 23.42 9.54
C ASN A 1021 -3.39 23.01 9.08
N ASP A 1022 -3.94 23.77 8.14
CA ASP A 1022 -5.10 23.36 7.35
C ASP A 1022 -4.69 23.05 5.90
N PRO A 1023 -5.32 22.07 5.22
CA PRO A 1023 -5.05 21.79 3.80
C PRO A 1023 -5.25 22.97 2.86
N TYR A 1024 -6.12 23.95 3.19
CA TYR A 1024 -6.35 25.10 2.33
C TYR A 1024 -5.19 26.10 2.30
N PHE A 1025 -4.21 26.03 3.21
CA PHE A 1025 -3.09 26.98 3.26
C PHE A 1025 -2.30 26.97 1.96
N GLY A 1026 -1.83 28.14 1.52
CA GLY A 1026 -0.89 28.26 0.40
C GLY A 1026 0.56 28.31 0.90
N MET A 1027 1.38 27.32 0.54
CA MET A 1027 2.81 27.27 0.90
C MET A 1027 3.64 26.65 -0.23
N ASN A 1028 4.98 26.75 -0.17
CA ASN A 1028 5.82 26.15 -1.20
C ASN A 1028 5.83 24.61 -1.15
N CYS A 1029 6.21 24.01 -2.27
CA CYS A 1029 6.62 22.62 -2.38
C CYS A 1029 8.11 22.54 -2.75
N ARG A 1030 8.84 21.59 -2.16
CA ARG A 1030 10.21 21.22 -2.57
C ARG A 1030 10.24 19.73 -2.82
N CYS A 1031 10.59 19.33 -4.03
CA CYS A 1031 10.54 17.95 -4.43
C CYS A 1031 11.79 17.18 -4.03
N VAL A 1032 11.65 15.86 -3.96
CA VAL A 1032 12.75 14.91 -3.79
C VAL A 1032 12.81 13.96 -4.98
N LYS A 1033 14.00 13.45 -5.25
CA LYS A 1033 14.25 12.59 -6.40
C LYS A 1033 13.51 11.27 -6.23
N VAL A 1034 12.77 10.87 -7.26
CA VAL A 1034 12.18 9.54 -7.34
C VAL A 1034 13.31 8.53 -7.58
N LYS A 1035 13.37 7.50 -6.74
CA LYS A 1035 14.26 6.35 -6.93
C LYS A 1035 13.39 5.15 -7.27
N THR A 1036 13.91 4.23 -8.06
CA THR A 1036 13.21 2.99 -8.42
C THR A 1036 14.05 1.79 -8.02
N ASN A 1037 13.38 0.72 -7.61
CA ASN A 1037 14.02 -0.55 -7.31
C ASN A 1037 14.26 -1.37 -8.60
N GLN A 1038 14.81 -2.57 -8.46
CA GLN A 1038 15.16 -3.46 -9.59
C GLN A 1038 13.96 -3.91 -10.43
N ASN A 1039 12.75 -3.86 -9.87
CA ASN A 1039 11.51 -4.25 -10.53
C ASN A 1039 10.80 -3.05 -11.18
N GLY A 1040 11.38 -1.84 -11.10
CA GLY A 1040 10.83 -0.62 -11.67
C GLY A 1040 9.87 0.14 -10.74
N PHE A 1041 9.52 -0.43 -9.58
CA PHE A 1041 8.66 0.24 -8.60
C PHE A 1041 9.40 1.38 -7.90
N GLU A 1042 8.67 2.44 -7.60
CA GLU A 1042 9.19 3.58 -6.86
C GLU A 1042 9.62 3.17 -5.42
N GLU A 1043 10.76 3.66 -4.94
CA GLU A 1043 11.20 3.47 -3.56
C GLU A 1043 10.50 4.48 -2.63
N GLY A 1044 10.03 3.99 -1.49
CA GLY A 1044 9.50 4.81 -0.41
C GLY A 1044 10.60 5.52 0.41
N PRO A 1045 10.21 6.21 1.49
CA PRO A 1045 11.14 6.96 2.34
C PRO A 1045 12.10 6.07 3.15
N VAL A 1046 11.76 4.78 3.33
CA VAL A 1046 12.59 3.80 4.05
C VAL A 1046 13.66 3.26 3.09
N PRO A 1047 14.96 3.45 3.33
CA PRO A 1047 15.99 2.95 2.43
C PRO A 1047 16.05 1.42 2.42
N ALA A 1048 15.94 0.80 1.24
CA ALA A 1048 16.09 -0.65 1.05
C ALA A 1048 17.54 -1.12 1.24
N ILE A 1049 18.50 -0.31 0.77
CA ILE A 1049 19.93 -0.60 0.87
C ILE A 1049 20.45 -0.04 2.19
N PRO A 1050 21.19 -0.84 3.00
CA PRO A 1050 21.85 -0.34 4.19
C PRO A 1050 22.67 0.92 3.90
N VAL A 1051 22.43 1.97 4.67
CA VAL A 1051 23.15 3.22 4.50
C VAL A 1051 24.57 3.05 5.05
N SER A 1052 25.57 3.13 4.17
CA SER A 1052 26.98 2.99 4.54
C SER A 1052 27.57 4.30 5.10
N PRO A 1053 28.48 4.25 6.09
CA PRO A 1053 29.29 5.39 6.49
C PRO A 1053 30.20 5.79 5.32
N GLY A 1054 30.01 6.96 4.72
CA GLY A 1054 30.94 7.48 3.70
C GLY A 1054 30.38 8.40 2.62
N ILE A 1055 29.07 8.58 2.49
CA ILE A 1055 28.49 9.46 1.45
C ILE A 1055 27.33 10.27 2.03
N SER A 1056 27.66 11.17 2.95
CA SER A 1056 26.66 12.06 3.58
C SER A 1056 26.73 13.50 3.09
N SER A 1057 27.67 13.91 2.23
CA SER A 1057 27.91 15.34 2.08
C SER A 1057 28.71 15.77 0.85
N VAL A 1058 28.28 15.37 -0.36
CA VAL A 1058 28.86 15.95 -1.59
C VAL A 1058 27.72 16.42 -2.49
N LYS A 1059 27.65 17.73 -2.73
CA LYS A 1059 26.96 18.31 -3.88
C LYS A 1059 27.56 17.65 -5.12
N ALA A 1060 26.80 16.83 -5.83
CA ALA A 1060 27.29 16.22 -7.06
C ALA A 1060 27.65 17.36 -8.05
N PRO A 1061 28.90 17.50 -8.49
CA PRO A 1061 29.18 18.35 -9.63
C PRO A 1061 28.56 17.67 -10.86
N ASN A 1062 27.78 18.43 -11.64
CA ASN A 1062 27.01 17.91 -12.79
C ASN A 1062 27.88 17.43 -13.98
N VAL A 1063 29.20 17.41 -13.86
CA VAL A 1063 30.12 16.99 -14.93
C VAL A 1063 31.39 16.42 -14.30
N PHE A 1064 31.72 15.15 -14.56
CA PHE A 1064 33.08 14.65 -14.35
C PHE A 1064 33.98 15.25 -15.43
N THR A 1065 35.09 15.84 -15.05
CA THR A 1065 36.09 16.26 -16.03
C THR A 1065 36.81 15.02 -16.58
N GLU A 1066 37.20 15.06 -17.87
CA GLU A 1066 37.90 13.97 -18.56
C GLU A 1066 39.16 13.52 -17.79
N LYS A 1067 39.80 14.47 -17.08
CA LYS A 1067 40.95 14.28 -16.21
C LYS A 1067 40.63 13.53 -14.90
N GLU A 1068 39.43 13.70 -14.33
CA GLU A 1068 39.00 12.95 -13.13
C GLU A 1068 38.65 11.49 -13.47
N ILE A 1069 38.17 11.23 -14.68
CA ILE A 1069 37.93 9.87 -15.20
C ILE A 1069 39.27 9.12 -15.36
N GLU A 1070 40.30 9.78 -15.91
CA GLU A 1070 41.63 9.19 -16.02
C GLU A 1070 42.31 8.96 -14.66
N THR A 1071 42.03 9.81 -13.67
CA THR A 1071 42.63 9.70 -12.34
C THR A 1071 41.99 8.58 -11.52
N LYS A 1072 40.65 8.41 -11.58
CA LYS A 1072 39.95 7.34 -10.86
C LYS A 1072 40.07 5.94 -11.48
N VAL A 1073 40.46 5.84 -12.76
CA VAL A 1073 40.76 4.55 -13.40
C VAL A 1073 42.11 3.98 -12.95
N LYS A 1074 43.01 4.81 -12.41
CA LYS A 1074 44.36 4.37 -11.98
C LYS A 1074 44.47 3.87 -10.53
N GLU A 1075 43.43 3.99 -9.71
CA GLU A 1075 43.49 3.66 -8.27
C GLU A 1075 42.65 2.43 -7.83
N ASN A 1076 41.91 1.77 -8.71
CA ASN A 1076 40.94 0.75 -8.27
C ASN A 1076 41.55 -0.65 -8.02
N GLN A 1077 41.47 -1.09 -6.76
CA GLN A 1077 41.71 -2.47 -6.29
C GLN A 1077 40.56 -3.45 -6.64
N ILE A 1078 39.45 -2.96 -7.22
CA ILE A 1078 38.26 -3.74 -7.56
C ILE A 1078 38.18 -3.97 -9.07
N VAL A 1079 38.15 -5.24 -9.50
CA VAL A 1079 38.07 -5.66 -10.91
C VAL A 1079 36.82 -6.52 -11.14
N LEU A 1080 36.05 -6.24 -12.19
CA LEU A 1080 34.92 -7.08 -12.61
C LEU A 1080 35.28 -7.93 -13.83
N PHE A 1081 34.94 -9.22 -13.81
CA PHE A 1081 35.29 -10.17 -14.88
C PHE A 1081 34.25 -11.30 -15.00
N PRO A 1082 34.11 -11.99 -16.15
CA PRO A 1082 34.68 -11.63 -17.44
C PRO A 1082 34.08 -10.33 -17.97
N ASN A 1083 34.87 -9.54 -18.69
CA ASN A 1083 34.40 -8.37 -19.41
C ASN A 1083 35.03 -8.41 -20.82
N PRO A 1084 34.27 -8.73 -21.88
CA PRO A 1084 32.80 -8.79 -21.92
C PRO A 1084 32.17 -9.96 -21.16
N VAL A 1085 31.00 -9.72 -20.56
CA VAL A 1085 30.21 -10.69 -19.79
C VAL A 1085 29.05 -11.23 -20.62
N LYS A 1086 28.79 -12.54 -20.53
CA LYS A 1086 27.51 -13.19 -20.83
C LYS A 1086 26.99 -13.63 -19.46
N ASP A 1087 25.73 -13.69 -19.11
CA ASP A 1087 25.22 -14.34 -17.88
C ASP A 1087 25.82 -14.01 -16.50
N VAL A 1088 27.07 -14.35 -16.14
CA VAL A 1088 27.60 -14.21 -14.76
C VAL A 1088 28.80 -13.26 -14.69
N LEU A 1089 28.72 -12.25 -13.82
CA LEU A 1089 29.79 -11.29 -13.53
C LEU A 1089 30.40 -11.55 -12.15
N TYR A 1090 31.72 -11.61 -12.08
CA TYR A 1090 32.51 -11.80 -10.86
C TYR A 1090 33.18 -10.50 -10.44
N ILE A 1091 33.40 -10.34 -9.15
CA ILE A 1091 34.19 -9.27 -8.55
C ILE A 1091 35.47 -9.84 -7.94
N LYS A 1092 36.59 -9.18 -8.16
CA LYS A 1092 37.86 -9.41 -7.44
C LYS A 1092 38.17 -8.12 -6.69
N ALA A 1093 38.30 -8.23 -5.38
CA ALA A 1093 38.66 -7.12 -4.51
C ALA A 1093 39.58 -7.61 -3.39
N THR A 1094 40.29 -6.67 -2.75
CA THR A 1094 41.30 -6.90 -1.71
C THR A 1094 40.73 -6.97 -0.30
N GLU A 1095 39.54 -6.40 -0.07
CA GLU A 1095 38.88 -6.39 1.24
C GLU A 1095 37.80 -7.48 1.31
N ASP A 1096 37.71 -8.16 2.45
CA ASP A 1096 36.67 -9.16 2.71
C ASP A 1096 35.42 -8.47 3.31
N LYS A 1097 34.59 -7.92 2.42
CA LYS A 1097 33.34 -7.24 2.77
C LYS A 1097 32.26 -7.45 1.71
N ASP A 1098 31.03 -7.07 2.04
CA ASP A 1098 29.93 -7.10 1.09
C ASP A 1098 30.09 -6.05 0.00
N TYR A 1099 29.97 -6.47 -1.26
CA TYR A 1099 30.02 -5.61 -2.43
C TYR A 1099 28.65 -5.51 -3.09
N TYR A 1100 28.01 -4.36 -2.95
CA TYR A 1100 26.78 -4.00 -3.63
C TYR A 1100 27.09 -3.34 -4.97
N TYR A 1101 26.23 -3.54 -5.96
CA TYR A 1101 26.40 -2.98 -7.29
C TYR A 1101 25.13 -2.29 -7.78
N GLN A 1102 25.30 -1.28 -8.64
CA GLN A 1102 24.27 -0.62 -9.43
C GLN A 1102 24.78 -0.55 -10.87
N ILE A 1103 24.08 -1.17 -11.80
CA ILE A 1103 24.37 -1.17 -13.23
C ILE A 1103 23.53 -0.07 -13.89
N TYR A 1104 24.19 0.79 -14.65
CA TYR A 1104 23.59 1.87 -15.41
C TYR A 1104 23.80 1.65 -16.90
N ASN A 1105 22.79 1.98 -17.72
CA ASN A 1105 22.93 2.06 -19.17
C ASN A 1105 23.68 3.33 -19.59
N VAL A 1106 23.98 3.45 -20.88
CA VAL A 1106 24.70 4.60 -21.46
C VAL A 1106 23.94 5.93 -21.34
N SER A 1107 22.62 5.88 -21.14
CA SER A 1107 21.78 7.06 -20.90
C SER A 1107 21.76 7.48 -19.42
N GLY A 1108 22.54 6.81 -18.56
CA GLY A 1108 22.62 7.10 -17.13
C GLY A 1108 21.46 6.56 -16.30
N GLN A 1109 20.58 5.73 -16.88
CA GLN A 1109 19.48 5.09 -16.15
C GLN A 1109 20.00 3.84 -15.46
N MET A 1110 19.67 3.67 -14.18
CA MET A 1110 19.93 2.43 -13.45
C MET A 1110 19.02 1.34 -14.00
N ILE A 1111 19.58 0.18 -14.34
CA ILE A 1111 18.86 -0.93 -14.96
C ILE A 1111 18.93 -2.23 -14.16
N LYS A 1112 19.90 -2.32 -13.24
CA LYS A 1112 20.05 -3.46 -12.33
C LYS A 1112 20.78 -2.98 -11.09
N SER A 1113 20.49 -3.54 -9.93
CA SER A 1113 21.33 -3.39 -8.75
C SER A 1113 21.37 -4.73 -8.04
N GLY A 1114 22.15 -4.84 -6.97
CA GLY A 1114 22.18 -6.06 -6.18
C GLY A 1114 23.45 -6.13 -5.35
N LYS A 1115 23.77 -7.35 -4.92
CA LYS A 1115 24.99 -7.69 -4.21
C LYS A 1115 25.74 -8.76 -4.99
N PHE A 1116 27.07 -8.73 -4.94
CA PHE A 1116 27.88 -9.87 -5.33
C PHE A 1116 27.75 -10.95 -4.25
N GLU A 1117 26.97 -11.98 -4.53
CA GLU A 1117 26.82 -13.15 -3.67
C GLU A 1117 27.94 -14.15 -3.98
N ASN A 1118 28.78 -14.48 -2.99
CA ASN A 1118 29.99 -15.28 -3.19
C ASN A 1118 30.88 -14.74 -4.33
N MET A 1119 31.11 -13.42 -4.33
CA MET A 1119 31.94 -12.72 -5.32
C MET A 1119 31.42 -12.83 -6.77
N LYS A 1120 30.14 -13.15 -6.98
CA LYS A 1120 29.51 -13.19 -8.31
C LYS A 1120 28.08 -12.65 -8.31
N THR A 1121 27.58 -12.29 -9.48
CA THR A 1121 26.20 -11.87 -9.70
C THR A 1121 25.73 -12.29 -11.09
N ASP A 1122 24.43 -12.57 -11.22
CA ASP A 1122 23.78 -12.84 -12.49
C ASP A 1122 23.44 -11.52 -13.20
N VAL A 1123 23.81 -11.40 -14.47
CA VAL A 1123 23.57 -10.30 -15.41
C VAL A 1123 22.98 -10.80 -16.73
N SER A 1124 22.44 -12.02 -16.77
CA SER A 1124 21.77 -12.63 -17.93
C SER A 1124 20.61 -11.78 -18.46
N SER A 1125 19.91 -11.08 -17.56
CA SER A 1125 18.79 -10.20 -17.87
C SER A 1125 19.17 -8.91 -18.61
N LEU A 1126 20.46 -8.58 -18.71
CA LEU A 1126 20.92 -7.40 -19.44
C LEU A 1126 20.90 -7.66 -20.95
N VAL A 1127 20.41 -6.68 -21.72
CA VAL A 1127 20.51 -6.71 -23.19
C VAL A 1127 21.97 -6.50 -23.63
N GLN A 1128 22.31 -6.89 -24.86
CA GLN A 1128 23.65 -6.67 -25.40
C GLN A 1128 23.97 -5.16 -25.42
N GLY A 1129 25.10 -4.74 -24.85
CA GLY A 1129 25.41 -3.32 -24.73
C GLY A 1129 26.50 -2.98 -23.71
N ALA A 1130 26.87 -1.70 -23.64
CA ALA A 1130 27.81 -1.18 -22.67
C ALA A 1130 27.08 -0.68 -21.42
N TYR A 1131 27.65 -0.98 -20.25
CA TYR A 1131 27.08 -0.62 -18.95
C TYR A 1131 28.14 -0.08 -18.01
N LEU A 1132 27.72 0.76 -17.06
CA LEU A 1132 28.54 1.23 -15.95
C LEU A 1132 28.07 0.55 -14.67
N VAL A 1133 28.95 -0.18 -14.00
CA VAL A 1133 28.70 -0.82 -12.72
C VAL A 1133 29.33 0.02 -11.61
N ARG A 1134 28.49 0.66 -10.80
CA ARG A 1134 28.88 1.36 -9.59
C ARG A 1134 28.87 0.39 -8.41
N ILE A 1135 30.02 0.23 -7.76
CA ILE A 1135 30.20 -0.64 -6.58
C ILE A 1135 30.11 0.21 -5.31
N ASN A 1136 29.40 -0.30 -4.30
CA ASN A 1136 29.24 0.30 -2.96
C ASN A 1136 28.97 1.82 -3.02
N ASN A 1137 28.02 2.21 -3.87
CA ASN A 1137 27.54 3.58 -3.97
C ASN A 1137 28.62 4.62 -4.35
N SER A 1138 29.66 4.24 -5.13
CA SER A 1138 30.77 5.06 -5.71
C SER A 1138 32.16 4.74 -5.16
N GLU A 1139 32.31 3.65 -4.41
CA GLU A 1139 33.64 3.14 -4.05
C GLU A 1139 34.46 2.81 -5.31
N SER A 1140 33.81 2.25 -6.33
CA SER A 1140 34.39 2.04 -7.66
C SER A 1140 33.32 2.15 -8.74
N ILE A 1141 33.71 2.54 -9.95
CA ILE A 1141 32.87 2.52 -11.15
C ILE A 1141 33.62 1.75 -12.22
N VAL A 1142 33.03 0.64 -12.68
CA VAL A 1142 33.64 -0.28 -13.65
C VAL A 1142 32.73 -0.38 -14.86
N LYS A 1143 33.27 -0.13 -16.06
CA LYS A 1143 32.55 -0.34 -17.31
C LYS A 1143 32.55 -1.83 -17.66
N ILE A 1144 31.38 -2.40 -17.96
CA ILE A 1144 31.24 -3.77 -18.48
C ILE A 1144 30.57 -3.76 -19.85
N ILE A 1145 30.85 -4.78 -20.67
CA ILE A 1145 30.21 -5.02 -21.96
C ILE A 1145 29.42 -6.31 -21.85
N LYS A 1146 28.09 -6.27 -22.01
CA LYS A 1146 27.24 -7.47 -22.12
C LYS A 1146 27.28 -7.97 -23.57
N ARG A 1147 27.60 -9.26 -23.73
CA ARG A 1147 27.46 -10.01 -24.98
C ARG A 1147 26.07 -10.57 -25.16
#